data_AF-A0A369QNW0-F1
#
_entry.id   AF-A0A369QNW0-F1
#
_cell.length_a   1.000
_cell.length_b   1.000
_cell.length_c   1.000
_cell.angle_alpha   90.00
_cell.angle_beta   90.00
_cell.angle_gamma   90.00
#
_symmetry.space_group_name_H-M   'P 1'
#
loop_
_entity.id
_entity.type
_entity.pdbx_description
1 polymer ?
#
loop_
_entity_poly.entity_id
_entity_poly.type
_entity_poly.pdbx_seq_one_letter_code
_entity_poly.pdbx_strand_id
1 'polypeptide(L)'
;MNLLKLTSKLWLYFFGLLGASIGLYSCLNTKQQTAGQAKKPARVLVFSKTMGWKHTSIPFANKAIQKMGQDNNFRVDTTKNAAYFTDDSLRNYEAVVFNSTTGNVLNPEQQAAFERYIQAGGGYLGIHSAADTEYEWPWYNKLMGAHFSSHPLQPGERKATVEVLDKSHIASAGLPDKWERTDEWYSYRSFYPGLKVLANLDENTYDAGTNGANHPIMWYHEFDGGRAFYTGGGHTPESYDEPLFYNHLLGGLKYAMGTGKPLDYRKSYAVVVPEENRFVKTILVNDLAVPMELAVAPDGRVFFTEFAGKLSVYDPQNKQLTQVHKFDVVQKGGTGLIGLTLDPNFATNNQLYVYYSPPKAEEPYLFNLSRFTIKPDNTLDVASEKVLLQVPVQEKSGAHHGGSLAWDKEGNLYLSTGDGTTPFPSLGYAPIDERPEPEHYSEDAQRSASNTNDFKGKILRIHPEADGSYTIPAGNLFPKGTPKTKPEIFVMGCRNPYRIALNPKTSVLYWGEIGPDAGVDSLRGPKGYDEFNQARKAGNYGWPYFVGNNIAYPEWDFATKKAGALYEAKAPVNNSPNNTGLNKLPPAVPAMIWYPYDASKEFPELGIGGRSAMAGEFYTFNKSSTSKFKFPEFYDGTLFVMDWMRNWVMALRFDANENFVRAEPFMALNGDFRRPIDLAFGKNGVMYMLEYGSVYGADNEDARLVKIEYNTDNRAPIAKAYATDSVAMAQASARSYLTSDPRMGPELTEVTGPAPLRVKFASRGTRDLDDNDKLTYQWLFDGKTVGATSPNPTYTYTQPGIYQTVLKVTDKSGLSATDTVAVKVGNASPEVTIATTGNKSFYWENKPFAYNVQIKDKEDKTIDPKNLKVYFDYNPQPSTSTKEPVAGHQVVTTIEINSLGKTLVANSDCKACHTIDKVSVGPAFVAVATRYKKQSGAVEMLAKKIIAGGGGNWGTEHVMSAHPQIAEKDAQEMVKYIFSLTDAKKQKTNLPAKGTVALKEHKEDEPRGMYTLLATYTDKGGKAVGPLTGTEVVTLRNAKVRSIDADAYTGFRRFGNNLSTGDHKAFILLKNTDLTNIKGFTYDYSAPDKDGEIELRIGSFAGPVISRTAFKANGGGKGPKQVTGTLDKPITGKHDLYFIIVKREKPNDKLAALSAITFNE
;
A
#
# COMPACT_ATOMS: atom_id res chain seq x y z
N MET A 1 28.43 29.41 74.77
CA MET A 1 29.75 29.71 75.37
C MET A 1 30.34 28.40 75.86
N ASN A 2 31.60 28.16 75.49
CA ASN A 2 32.56 27.24 76.11
C ASN A 2 32.43 25.74 75.81
N LEU A 3 33.39 25.24 75.01
CA LEU A 3 34.62 24.52 75.43
C LEU A 3 34.29 23.05 75.71
N LEU A 4 35.30 22.18 75.76
CA LEU A 4 35.27 21.10 76.76
C LEU A 4 33.98 20.23 76.82
N LYS A 5 33.41 19.89 75.67
CA LYS A 5 32.55 18.71 75.50
C LYS A 5 32.90 18.10 74.14
N LEU A 6 33.39 16.86 74.12
CA LEU A 6 33.70 16.05 72.92
C LEU A 6 32.46 15.96 71.98
N THR A 7 32.53 15.83 70.65
CA THR A 7 33.12 14.74 69.83
C THR A 7 33.20 15.08 68.31
N SER A 8 33.96 14.25 67.56
CA SER A 8 33.94 13.93 66.10
C SER A 8 34.24 15.03 65.07
N LYS A 9 35.39 15.06 64.37
CA LYS A 9 35.93 14.16 63.31
C LYS A 9 35.01 13.96 62.09
N LEU A 10 35.59 14.32 60.92
CA LEU A 10 35.19 14.13 59.51
C LEU A 10 34.38 15.26 58.85
N TRP A 11 35.06 15.91 57.87
CA TRP A 11 34.63 16.75 56.74
C TRP A 11 35.24 18.15 56.77
N LEU A 12 36.46 18.30 56.22
CA LEU A 12 37.05 19.52 55.63
C LEU A 12 38.58 19.40 55.61
N TYR A 13 39.12 18.66 54.62
CA TYR A 13 40.57 18.58 54.36
C TYR A 13 40.91 18.70 52.85
N PHE A 14 40.11 19.42 52.07
CA PHE A 14 40.38 19.58 50.63
C PHE A 14 40.47 21.04 50.12
N PHE A 15 40.53 22.03 51.01
CA PHE A 15 40.52 23.46 50.64
C PHE A 15 41.73 24.26 51.17
N GLY A 16 42.95 23.77 50.93
CA GLY A 16 44.15 24.49 51.36
C GLY A 16 45.37 24.20 50.50
N LEU A 17 45.39 24.71 49.26
CA LEU A 17 46.61 24.92 48.45
C LEU A 17 46.34 25.97 47.33
N LEU A 18 45.53 26.99 47.65
CA LEU A 18 45.38 28.22 46.87
C LEU A 18 46.18 29.31 47.61
N GLY A 19 47.22 29.89 46.99
CA GLY A 19 47.74 31.17 47.50
C GLY A 19 49.19 31.54 47.19
N ALA A 20 50.06 30.61 46.80
CA ALA A 20 51.51 30.89 46.76
C ALA A 20 52.23 30.55 45.44
N SER A 21 51.55 30.71 44.29
CA SER A 21 52.17 30.48 42.96
C SER A 21 51.82 31.54 41.90
N ILE A 22 51.27 32.70 42.29
CA ILE A 22 50.80 33.75 41.36
C ILE A 22 51.82 34.92 41.19
N GLY A 23 52.97 34.91 41.87
CA GLY A 23 53.83 36.09 41.94
C GLY A 23 55.03 36.19 40.98
N LEU A 24 55.42 35.12 40.27
CA LEU A 24 56.77 35.06 39.65
C LEU A 24 56.83 34.59 38.18
N TYR A 25 55.70 34.47 37.48
CA TYR A 25 55.66 34.05 36.07
C TYR A 25 55.26 35.17 35.08
N SER A 26 55.43 36.44 35.46
CA SER A 26 55.01 37.61 34.66
C SER A 26 56.13 38.37 33.93
N CYS A 27 57.38 37.87 33.89
CA CYS A 27 58.50 38.62 33.26
C CYS A 27 59.42 37.83 32.30
N LEU A 28 59.00 36.69 31.75
CA LEU A 28 59.77 36.00 30.69
C LEU A 28 58.88 35.66 29.50
N ASN A 29 58.51 36.70 28.76
CA ASN A 29 57.82 36.61 27.49
C ASN A 29 58.83 36.87 26.35
N THR A 30 59.39 35.81 25.77
CA THR A 30 60.01 35.86 24.43
C THR A 30 59.65 34.59 23.65
N LYS A 31 58.68 34.75 22.76
CA LYS A 31 58.37 33.96 21.56
C LYS A 31 58.62 32.45 21.63
N GLN A 32 57.55 31.70 21.92
CA GLN A 32 57.30 30.42 21.26
C GLN A 32 56.06 30.58 20.38
N GLN A 33 56.27 30.55 19.07
CA GLN A 33 55.22 30.43 18.08
C GLN A 33 54.39 29.17 18.40
N THR A 34 53.15 29.34 18.83
CA THR A 34 52.14 28.28 18.71
C THR A 34 51.90 28.08 17.22
N ALA A 35 52.46 27.00 16.66
CA ALA A 35 52.01 26.46 15.40
C ALA A 35 50.49 26.26 15.49
N GLY A 36 49.72 27.03 14.73
CA GLY A 36 48.28 26.83 14.64
C GLY A 36 48.02 25.39 14.22
N GLN A 37 47.20 24.66 14.97
CA GLN A 37 46.65 23.39 14.51
C GLN A 37 46.00 23.63 13.15
N ALA A 38 46.62 23.12 12.09
CA ALA A 38 46.05 23.17 10.76
C ALA A 38 44.65 22.53 10.81
N LYS A 39 43.62 23.30 10.45
CA LYS A 39 42.25 22.82 10.34
C LYS A 39 42.28 21.60 9.39
N LYS A 40 41.89 20.42 9.88
CA LYS A 40 41.87 19.20 9.05
C LYS A 40 41.07 19.51 7.78
N PRO A 41 41.57 19.15 6.58
CA PRO A 41 40.84 19.39 5.35
C PRO A 41 39.52 18.60 5.39
N ALA A 42 38.47 19.20 4.84
CA ALA A 42 37.17 18.54 4.69
C ALA A 42 37.34 17.23 3.89
N ARG A 43 36.45 16.26 4.10
CA ARG A 43 36.48 14.94 3.50
C ARG A 43 35.16 14.62 2.81
N VAL A 44 35.26 13.94 1.68
CA VAL A 44 34.13 13.44 0.90
C VAL A 44 34.28 11.94 0.72
N LEU A 45 33.19 11.20 0.96
CA LEU A 45 33.12 9.77 0.67
C LEU A 45 32.41 9.55 -0.66
N VAL A 46 33.06 8.92 -1.63
CA VAL A 46 32.45 8.53 -2.91
C VAL A 46 32.12 7.05 -2.88
N PHE A 47 30.83 6.75 -2.85
CA PHE A 47 30.28 5.41 -2.81
C PHE A 47 29.75 4.98 -4.18
N SER A 48 30.17 3.81 -4.66
CA SER A 48 29.83 3.33 -6.01
C SER A 48 29.47 1.83 -6.05
N LYS A 49 28.76 1.33 -5.04
CA LYS A 49 28.22 -0.05 -5.03
C LYS A 49 27.04 -0.15 -6.00
N THR A 50 26.94 -1.25 -6.73
CA THR A 50 25.87 -1.52 -7.69
C THR A 50 25.36 -2.95 -7.48
N MET A 51 24.06 -3.11 -7.23
CA MET A 51 23.34 -4.38 -7.22
C MET A 51 22.54 -4.60 -8.51
N GLY A 52 22.47 -3.58 -9.37
CA GLY A 52 21.89 -3.61 -10.72
C GLY A 52 22.93 -3.38 -11.82
N TRP A 53 22.65 -2.46 -12.75
CA TRP A 53 23.57 -2.12 -13.84
C TRP A 53 24.84 -1.43 -13.32
N LYS A 54 25.98 -1.76 -13.93
CA LYS A 54 27.28 -1.18 -13.59
C LYS A 54 27.75 -0.27 -14.72
N HIS A 55 27.70 1.04 -14.47
CA HIS A 55 28.09 2.08 -15.41
C HIS A 55 29.61 2.11 -15.65
N THR A 56 30.01 2.29 -16.91
CA THR A 56 31.43 2.40 -17.32
C THR A 56 32.07 3.73 -16.88
N SER A 57 31.26 4.76 -16.60
CA SER A 57 31.73 6.07 -16.14
C SER A 57 32.22 6.11 -14.70
N ILE A 58 31.86 5.15 -13.85
CA ILE A 58 32.19 5.15 -12.41
C ILE A 58 33.70 5.42 -12.14
N PRO A 59 34.67 4.76 -12.82
CA PRO A 59 36.09 5.03 -12.59
C PRO A 59 36.53 6.44 -13.01
N PHE A 60 35.89 7.04 -14.02
CA PHE A 60 36.19 8.39 -14.50
C PHE A 60 35.66 9.45 -13.53
N ALA A 61 34.43 9.26 -13.07
CA ALA A 61 33.81 10.06 -12.02
C ALA A 61 34.66 10.08 -10.74
N ASN A 62 35.09 8.90 -10.27
CA ASN A 62 35.95 8.79 -9.08
C ASN A 62 37.25 9.58 -9.24
N LYS A 63 37.92 9.48 -10.39
CA LYS A 63 39.15 10.22 -10.67
C LYS A 63 38.91 11.74 -10.73
N ALA A 64 37.85 12.18 -11.39
CA ALA A 64 37.52 13.60 -11.50
C ALA A 64 37.21 14.22 -10.13
N ILE A 65 36.44 13.54 -9.28
CA ILE A 65 36.14 14.02 -7.92
C ILE A 65 37.41 14.02 -7.05
N GLN A 66 38.28 13.02 -7.16
CA GLN A 66 39.58 13.03 -6.48
C GLN A 66 40.44 14.23 -6.91
N LYS A 67 40.46 14.54 -8.21
CA LYS A 67 41.12 15.74 -8.73
C LYS A 67 40.49 17.02 -8.19
N MET A 68 39.15 17.11 -8.12
CA MET A 68 38.46 18.25 -7.49
C MET A 68 38.93 18.48 -6.05
N GLY A 69 39.09 17.40 -5.28
CA GLY A 69 39.61 17.47 -3.92
C GLY A 69 41.02 18.04 -3.85
N GLN A 70 41.93 17.56 -4.72
CA GLN A 70 43.29 18.08 -4.84
C GLN A 70 43.30 19.58 -5.19
N ASP A 71 42.47 19.99 -6.14
CA ASP A 71 42.42 21.37 -6.65
C ASP A 71 41.73 22.35 -5.67
N ASN A 72 40.90 21.85 -4.75
CA ASN A 72 40.05 22.67 -3.86
C ASN A 72 40.26 22.41 -2.36
N ASN A 73 41.37 21.77 -1.97
CA ASN A 73 41.77 21.55 -0.57
C ASN A 73 40.75 20.72 0.27
N PHE A 74 40.24 19.63 -0.29
CA PHE A 74 39.49 18.61 0.45
C PHE A 74 39.92 17.19 0.05
N ARG A 75 39.80 16.24 0.96
CA ARG A 75 40.18 14.84 0.73
C ARG A 75 38.99 14.06 0.17
N VAL A 76 39.27 13.12 -0.72
CA VAL A 76 38.25 12.23 -1.31
C VAL A 76 38.64 10.78 -1.08
N ASP A 77 37.79 10.05 -0.38
CA ASP A 77 37.92 8.60 -0.20
C ASP A 77 36.87 7.90 -1.09
N THR A 78 37.24 6.83 -1.80
CA THR A 78 36.31 6.08 -2.67
C THR A 78 36.10 4.67 -2.14
N THR A 79 34.88 4.14 -2.19
CA THR A 79 34.57 2.79 -1.73
C THR A 79 33.38 2.16 -2.46
N LYS A 80 33.36 0.83 -2.51
CA LYS A 80 32.18 0.01 -2.88
C LYS A 80 31.67 -0.81 -1.70
N ASN A 81 32.34 -0.70 -0.56
CA ASN A 81 32.05 -1.47 0.63
C ASN A 81 31.02 -0.70 1.48
N ALA A 82 29.80 -1.24 1.57
CA ALA A 82 28.73 -0.63 2.37
C ALA A 82 29.01 -0.65 3.88
N ALA A 83 29.99 -1.43 4.36
CA ALA A 83 30.42 -1.41 5.77
C ALA A 83 31.01 -0.06 6.23
N TYR A 84 31.23 0.89 5.31
CA TYR A 84 31.57 2.28 5.65
C TYR A 84 30.37 3.12 6.09
N PHE A 85 29.14 2.63 5.93
CA PHE A 85 27.91 3.29 6.38
C PHE A 85 27.64 2.95 7.85
N THR A 86 28.49 3.50 8.71
CA THR A 86 28.39 3.44 10.17
C THR A 86 28.65 4.84 10.71
N ASP A 87 28.09 5.16 11.88
CA ASP A 87 28.24 6.49 12.50
C ASP A 87 29.72 6.89 12.67
N ASP A 88 30.57 5.95 13.10
CA ASP A 88 32.01 6.16 13.30
C ASP A 88 32.75 6.53 12.02
N SER A 89 32.35 5.96 10.88
CA SER A 89 32.92 6.28 9.58
C SER A 89 32.33 7.57 9.03
N LEU A 90 31.01 7.66 8.94
CA LEU A 90 30.27 8.77 8.31
C LEU A 90 30.51 10.11 8.98
N ARG A 91 30.73 10.14 10.31
CA ARG A 91 30.99 11.39 11.04
C ARG A 91 32.23 12.15 10.60
N ASN A 92 33.10 11.52 9.81
CA ASN A 92 34.34 12.11 9.31
C ASN A 92 34.18 12.82 7.96
N TYR A 93 32.99 12.77 7.33
CA TYR A 93 32.76 13.29 5.99
C TYR A 93 31.73 14.43 6.00
N GLU A 94 31.99 15.49 5.27
CA GLU A 94 31.05 16.60 5.08
C GLU A 94 30.02 16.30 3.99
N ALA A 95 30.36 15.42 3.04
CA ALA A 95 29.46 14.93 2.00
C ALA A 95 29.71 13.45 1.65
N VAL A 96 28.63 12.75 1.33
CA VAL A 96 28.65 11.40 0.74
C VAL A 96 28.08 11.48 -0.67
N VAL A 97 28.85 11.00 -1.64
CA VAL A 97 28.49 10.95 -3.06
C VAL A 97 28.02 9.54 -3.42
N PHE A 98 26.82 9.41 -3.95
CA PHE A 98 26.34 8.19 -4.59
C PHE A 98 26.64 8.31 -6.08
N ASN A 99 27.75 7.70 -6.49
CA ASN A 99 28.26 7.77 -7.85
C ASN A 99 27.72 6.58 -8.67
N SER A 100 26.64 6.83 -9.41
CA SER A 100 25.98 5.86 -10.28
C SER A 100 25.75 4.49 -9.61
N THR A 101 25.24 4.53 -8.37
CA THR A 101 24.76 3.34 -7.64
C THR A 101 23.52 2.78 -8.32
N THR A 102 23.20 1.50 -8.11
CA THR A 102 21.97 0.87 -8.66
C THR A 102 21.46 -0.23 -7.74
N GLY A 103 20.13 -0.34 -7.58
CA GLY A 103 19.46 -1.33 -6.71
C GLY A 103 19.52 -0.99 -5.21
N ASN A 104 19.22 -1.96 -4.35
CA ASN A 104 19.27 -1.81 -2.89
C ASN A 104 20.70 -2.13 -2.40
N VAL A 105 21.46 -1.10 -2.04
CA VAL A 105 22.91 -1.15 -1.81
C VAL A 105 23.28 -1.11 -0.31
N LEU A 106 22.37 -0.66 0.56
CA LEU A 106 22.50 -0.58 2.02
C LEU A 106 21.50 -1.52 2.72
N ASN A 107 21.91 -2.10 3.84
CA ASN A 107 21.03 -2.84 4.75
C ASN A 107 20.36 -1.89 5.79
N PRO A 108 19.42 -2.35 6.63
CA PRO A 108 18.74 -1.49 7.61
C PRO A 108 19.67 -0.75 8.59
N GLU A 109 20.75 -1.39 9.06
CA GLU A 109 21.72 -0.77 9.96
C GLU A 109 22.44 0.41 9.27
N GLN A 110 22.85 0.19 8.02
CA GLN A 110 23.55 1.16 7.18
C GLN A 110 22.61 2.29 6.74
N GLN A 111 21.35 1.98 6.45
CA GLN A 111 20.30 2.95 6.18
C GLN A 111 20.08 3.87 7.38
N ALA A 112 19.91 3.31 8.58
CA ALA A 112 19.74 4.09 9.80
C ALA A 112 20.99 4.94 10.13
N ALA A 113 22.20 4.42 9.91
CA ALA A 113 23.43 5.20 10.05
C ALA A 113 23.50 6.37 9.06
N PHE A 114 23.04 6.17 7.83
CA PHE A 114 23.00 7.21 6.81
C PHE A 114 21.93 8.27 7.09
N GLU A 115 20.75 7.86 7.57
CA GLU A 115 19.72 8.77 8.10
C GLU A 115 20.27 9.63 9.22
N ARG A 116 20.91 9.02 10.24
CA ARG A 116 21.51 9.77 11.35
C ARG A 116 22.58 10.73 10.88
N TYR A 117 23.38 10.35 9.88
CA TYR A 117 24.37 11.22 9.26
C TYR A 117 23.73 12.46 8.60
N ILE A 118 22.64 12.30 7.84
CA ILE A 118 21.90 13.41 7.25
C ILE A 118 21.24 14.27 8.33
N GLN A 119 20.61 13.66 9.33
CA GLN A 119 20.01 14.33 10.50
C GLN A 119 21.01 15.15 11.32
N ALA A 120 22.26 14.68 11.40
CA ALA A 120 23.36 15.40 12.02
C ALA A 120 23.84 16.62 11.20
N GLY A 121 23.32 16.83 9.99
CA GLY A 121 23.67 17.93 9.09
C GLY A 121 24.56 17.53 7.92
N GLY A 122 24.71 16.23 7.64
CA GLY A 122 25.52 15.69 6.55
C GLY A 122 25.03 16.09 5.16
N GLY A 123 25.94 16.08 4.19
CA GLY A 123 25.65 16.32 2.77
C GLY A 123 25.48 15.03 1.97
N TYR A 124 24.57 15.05 1.00
CA TYR A 124 24.36 14.02 -0.01
C TYR A 124 24.50 14.60 -1.42
N LEU A 125 25.19 13.87 -2.30
CA LEU A 125 25.24 14.15 -3.73
C LEU A 125 24.97 12.88 -4.54
N GLY A 126 23.89 12.87 -5.33
CA GLY A 126 23.60 11.78 -6.27
C GLY A 126 24.03 12.12 -7.69
N ILE A 127 24.62 11.16 -8.39
CA ILE A 127 25.01 11.27 -9.81
C ILE A 127 24.27 10.22 -10.63
N HIS A 128 23.61 10.66 -11.70
CA HIS A 128 22.98 9.82 -12.73
C HIS A 128 22.13 8.68 -12.14
N SER A 129 22.64 7.43 -12.10
CA SER A 129 21.85 6.29 -11.65
C SER A 129 21.62 6.22 -10.14
N ALA A 130 22.10 7.19 -9.35
CA ALA A 130 21.64 7.35 -7.97
C ALA A 130 20.11 7.46 -7.83
N ALA A 131 19.41 7.82 -8.92
CA ALA A 131 17.93 7.77 -9.04
C ALA A 131 17.34 6.34 -9.13
N ASP A 132 18.17 5.36 -9.48
CA ASP A 132 17.84 3.93 -9.64
C ASP A 132 18.33 3.10 -8.43
N THR A 133 18.25 3.69 -7.23
CA THR A 133 18.83 3.14 -5.99
C THR A 133 17.81 3.16 -4.85
N GLU A 134 17.80 2.12 -4.00
CA GLU A 134 17.00 2.04 -2.74
C GLU A 134 15.48 2.21 -2.89
N TYR A 135 14.85 1.57 -3.88
CA TYR A 135 13.40 1.70 -4.13
C TYR A 135 12.53 1.31 -2.95
N GLU A 136 12.98 0.36 -2.13
CA GLU A 136 12.25 -0.17 -0.96
C GLU A 136 12.43 0.71 0.29
N TRP A 137 13.14 1.84 0.19
CA TRP A 137 13.40 2.76 1.30
C TRP A 137 12.77 4.14 1.05
N PRO A 138 11.51 4.37 1.48
CA PRO A 138 10.78 5.61 1.21
C PRO A 138 11.48 6.90 1.64
N TRP A 139 12.33 6.84 2.69
CA TRP A 139 13.08 7.99 3.16
C TRP A 139 14.14 8.43 2.14
N TYR A 140 14.90 7.50 1.55
CA TYR A 140 15.89 7.82 0.52
C TYR A 140 15.26 8.45 -0.71
N ASN A 141 14.04 8.05 -1.06
CA ASN A 141 13.31 8.62 -2.20
C ASN A 141 13.06 10.13 -2.03
N LYS A 142 12.83 10.59 -0.79
CA LYS A 142 12.70 12.00 -0.45
C LYS A 142 14.08 12.70 -0.41
N LEU A 143 15.14 12.01 0.03
CA LEU A 143 16.51 12.53 0.00
C LEU A 143 17.00 12.74 -1.45
N MET A 144 16.86 11.73 -2.31
CA MET A 144 17.26 11.79 -3.72
C MET A 144 16.36 12.77 -4.49
N GLY A 145 15.06 12.74 -4.24
CA GLY A 145 14.09 13.71 -4.75
C GLY A 145 13.15 13.19 -5.83
N ALA A 146 13.44 12.04 -6.46
CA ALA A 146 12.58 11.41 -7.46
C ALA A 146 12.93 9.92 -7.63
N HIS A 147 12.24 9.22 -8.53
CA HIS A 147 12.55 7.84 -8.94
C HIS A 147 12.91 7.79 -10.40
N PHE A 148 13.90 6.96 -10.77
CA PHE A 148 14.11 6.58 -12.16
C PHE A 148 12.84 5.97 -12.76
N SER A 149 12.46 6.42 -13.97
CA SER A 149 11.30 5.94 -14.72
C SER A 149 11.70 5.22 -16.00
N SER A 150 12.48 5.87 -16.86
CA SER A 150 12.88 5.34 -18.17
C SER A 150 14.08 6.08 -18.76
N HIS A 151 14.68 5.55 -19.84
CA HIS A 151 15.74 6.20 -20.62
C HIS A 151 15.62 5.81 -22.13
N PRO A 152 16.34 6.46 -23.06
CA PRO A 152 16.27 6.16 -24.49
C PRO A 152 16.70 4.72 -24.85
N LEU A 153 16.18 4.20 -25.95
CA LEU A 153 16.55 2.88 -26.50
C LEU A 153 17.98 2.85 -27.02
N GLN A 154 18.62 1.68 -26.94
CA GLN A 154 20.03 1.50 -27.28
C GLN A 154 20.34 1.80 -28.77
N PRO A 155 21.42 2.55 -29.07
CA PRO A 155 22.33 3.21 -28.11
C PRO A 155 21.60 4.29 -27.30
N GLY A 156 21.76 4.35 -25.97
CA GLY A 156 20.92 5.17 -25.08
C GLY A 156 21.28 6.67 -25.08
N GLU A 157 22.48 7.01 -25.53
CA GLU A 157 23.03 8.36 -25.48
C GLU A 157 22.37 9.26 -26.54
N ARG A 158 21.89 10.44 -26.14
CA ARG A 158 21.25 11.41 -27.03
C ARG A 158 21.81 12.80 -26.79
N LYS A 159 22.03 13.56 -27.86
CA LYS A 159 22.29 15.00 -27.75
C LYS A 159 20.98 15.69 -27.37
N ALA A 160 20.99 16.49 -26.31
CA ALA A 160 19.86 17.29 -25.86
C ALA A 160 20.33 18.64 -25.29
N THR A 161 19.42 19.59 -25.17
CA THR A 161 19.64 20.89 -24.52
C THR A 161 19.15 20.84 -23.08
N VAL A 162 20.00 21.25 -22.15
CA VAL A 162 19.61 21.55 -20.76
C VAL A 162 19.31 23.04 -20.66
N GLU A 163 18.07 23.40 -20.31
CA GLU A 163 17.63 24.78 -20.04
C GLU A 163 17.90 25.11 -18.56
N VAL A 164 18.81 26.04 -18.29
CA VAL A 164 19.18 26.45 -16.93
C VAL A 164 18.20 27.50 -16.42
N LEU A 165 17.47 27.17 -15.35
CA LEU A 165 16.37 27.97 -14.80
C LEU A 165 16.83 28.93 -13.71
N ASP A 166 17.83 28.52 -12.91
CA ASP A 166 18.37 29.30 -11.80
C ASP A 166 19.89 29.30 -11.86
N LYS A 167 20.49 30.47 -12.03
CA LYS A 167 21.96 30.69 -12.07
C LYS A 167 22.50 31.32 -10.78
N SER A 168 21.65 31.55 -9.78
CA SER A 168 22.09 32.07 -8.47
C SER A 168 22.79 31.01 -7.63
N HIS A 169 22.54 29.73 -7.90
CA HIS A 169 23.15 28.61 -7.20
C HIS A 169 24.57 28.30 -7.73
N ILE A 170 25.49 27.96 -6.83
CA ILE A 170 26.91 27.72 -7.16
C ILE A 170 27.15 26.59 -8.18
N ALA A 171 26.23 25.63 -8.26
CA ALA A 171 26.31 24.52 -9.23
C ALA A 171 25.89 24.92 -10.65
N SER A 172 25.17 26.02 -10.84
CA SER A 172 24.62 26.44 -12.14
C SER A 172 25.11 27.83 -12.58
N ALA A 173 25.76 28.59 -11.71
CA ALA A 173 26.25 29.94 -11.99
C ALA A 173 27.17 30.03 -13.22
N GLY A 174 27.99 29.00 -13.47
CA GLY A 174 28.90 28.93 -14.62
C GLY A 174 28.31 28.34 -15.90
N LEU A 175 27.06 27.88 -15.88
CA LEU A 175 26.42 27.25 -17.04
C LEU A 175 25.81 28.29 -17.99
N PRO A 176 25.80 28.05 -19.30
CA PRO A 176 25.02 28.86 -20.24
C PRO A 176 23.52 28.62 -20.03
N ASP A 177 22.68 29.57 -20.47
CA ASP A 177 21.22 29.46 -20.30
C ASP A 177 20.63 28.25 -21.03
N LYS A 178 21.28 27.85 -22.13
CA LYS A 178 21.04 26.61 -22.87
C LYS A 178 22.36 25.87 -23.02
N TRP A 179 22.43 24.67 -22.48
CA TRP A 179 23.63 23.84 -22.48
C TRP A 179 23.37 22.56 -23.28
N GLU A 180 23.87 22.53 -24.51
CA GLU A 180 23.79 21.33 -25.35
C GLU A 180 24.84 20.31 -24.92
N ARG A 181 24.42 19.06 -24.68
CA ARG A 181 25.33 17.95 -24.43
C ARG A 181 24.74 16.59 -24.80
N THR A 182 25.61 15.58 -24.89
CA THR A 182 25.23 14.19 -25.11
C THR A 182 25.39 13.40 -23.82
N ASP A 183 24.33 12.74 -23.39
CA ASP A 183 24.32 11.87 -22.20
C ASP A 183 23.20 10.81 -22.35
N GLU A 184 23.11 9.86 -21.40
CA GLU A 184 21.91 9.01 -21.26
C GLU A 184 20.89 9.72 -20.35
N TRP A 185 19.79 10.20 -20.94
CA TRP A 185 18.84 11.04 -20.22
C TRP A 185 17.75 10.22 -19.54
N TYR A 186 17.72 10.25 -18.21
CA TYR A 186 16.67 9.61 -17.43
C TYR A 186 15.42 10.48 -17.36
N SER A 187 14.26 9.85 -17.56
CA SER A 187 12.99 10.37 -17.09
C SER A 187 12.71 9.91 -15.66
N TYR A 188 11.99 10.72 -14.89
CA TYR A 188 11.73 10.46 -13.48
C TYR A 188 10.23 10.42 -13.14
N ARG A 189 9.89 9.81 -12.00
CA ARG A 189 8.55 9.80 -11.38
C ARG A 189 8.64 10.13 -9.89
N SER A 190 7.49 10.32 -9.23
CA SER A 190 7.40 10.47 -7.76
C SER A 190 8.26 11.60 -7.16
N PHE A 191 8.22 12.78 -7.76
CA PHE A 191 9.00 13.93 -7.29
C PHE A 191 8.65 14.36 -5.87
N TYR A 192 9.67 14.63 -5.06
CA TYR A 192 9.52 15.23 -3.74
C TYR A 192 9.01 16.68 -3.88
N PRO A 193 7.99 17.12 -3.14
CA PRO A 193 7.46 18.48 -3.29
C PRO A 193 8.43 19.61 -2.92
N GLY A 194 9.48 19.32 -2.13
CA GLY A 194 10.42 20.33 -1.62
C GLY A 194 11.61 20.65 -2.53
N LEU A 195 11.63 20.17 -3.77
CA LEU A 195 12.76 20.35 -4.68
C LEU A 195 12.91 21.81 -5.16
N LYS A 196 14.16 22.27 -5.22
CA LYS A 196 14.55 23.49 -5.94
C LYS A 196 15.26 23.10 -7.23
N VAL A 197 14.57 23.25 -8.35
CA VAL A 197 15.05 22.83 -9.68
C VAL A 197 15.98 23.89 -10.26
N LEU A 198 17.20 23.49 -10.63
CA LEU A 198 18.21 24.36 -11.24
C LEU A 198 18.16 24.35 -12.76
N ALA A 199 17.82 23.21 -13.34
CA ALA A 199 17.74 23.06 -14.79
C ALA A 199 16.72 22.00 -15.18
N ASN A 200 16.09 22.22 -16.33
CA ASN A 200 15.24 21.25 -17.01
C ASN A 200 15.94 20.73 -18.27
N LEU A 201 15.66 19.48 -18.63
CA LEU A 201 16.04 18.94 -19.93
C LEU A 201 14.97 19.32 -20.96
N ASP A 202 15.38 19.95 -22.06
CA ASP A 202 14.47 20.30 -23.14
C ASP A 202 14.19 19.07 -24.01
N GLU A 203 13.06 18.42 -23.72
CA GLU A 203 12.61 17.28 -24.50
C GLU A 203 12.36 17.62 -25.98
N ASN A 204 12.23 18.88 -26.41
CA ASN A 204 12.10 19.21 -27.85
C ASN A 204 13.37 18.89 -28.65
N THR A 205 14.51 18.76 -27.97
CA THR A 205 15.83 18.65 -28.61
C THR A 205 16.33 17.22 -28.77
N TYR A 206 15.59 16.23 -28.25
CA TYR A 206 15.93 14.82 -28.38
C TYR A 206 14.69 13.89 -28.37
N ASP A 207 14.85 12.68 -28.89
CA ASP A 207 13.82 11.64 -28.86
C ASP A 207 13.90 10.81 -27.55
N ALA A 208 12.76 10.39 -26.99
CA ALA A 208 12.56 9.48 -25.84
C ALA A 208 12.21 10.06 -24.45
N GLY A 209 12.27 11.37 -24.21
CA GLY A 209 11.80 11.96 -22.94
C GLY A 209 10.29 11.75 -22.69
N THR A 210 9.91 11.56 -21.43
CA THR A 210 8.52 11.31 -20.98
C THR A 210 8.02 12.27 -19.88
N ASN A 211 8.86 13.18 -19.40
CA ASN A 211 8.48 14.17 -18.40
C ASN A 211 7.82 15.43 -19.01
N GLY A 212 7.85 15.57 -20.33
CA GLY A 212 7.21 16.66 -21.06
C GLY A 212 7.90 18.01 -20.86
N ALA A 213 7.13 19.10 -20.85
CA ALA A 213 7.65 20.45 -20.72
C ALA A 213 8.34 20.74 -19.36
N ASN A 214 8.12 19.90 -18.35
CA ASN A 214 8.75 20.01 -17.05
C ASN A 214 9.55 18.74 -16.73
N HIS A 215 10.79 18.70 -17.21
CA HIS A 215 11.76 17.62 -16.98
C HIS A 215 12.92 18.10 -16.11
N PRO A 216 12.77 18.19 -14.77
CA PRO A 216 13.89 18.47 -13.87
C PRO A 216 15.04 17.50 -14.10
N ILE A 217 16.24 18.02 -14.30
CA ILE A 217 17.46 17.21 -14.51
C ILE A 217 18.58 17.56 -13.53
N MET A 218 18.49 18.71 -12.85
CA MET A 218 19.41 19.16 -11.80
C MET A 218 18.61 19.83 -10.69
N TRP A 219 18.78 19.41 -9.44
CA TRP A 219 18.06 19.99 -8.31
C TRP A 219 18.81 19.88 -6.99
N TYR A 220 18.34 20.66 -6.03
CA TYR A 220 18.82 20.63 -4.66
C TYR A 220 17.68 20.90 -3.67
N HIS A 221 17.88 20.50 -2.42
CA HIS A 221 17.00 20.81 -1.30
C HIS A 221 17.69 20.57 0.04
N GLU A 222 17.04 20.99 1.11
CA GLU A 222 17.35 20.52 2.46
C GLU A 222 16.36 19.41 2.80
N PHE A 223 16.84 18.35 3.47
CA PHE A 223 16.02 17.22 3.84
C PHE A 223 16.51 16.63 5.16
N ASP A 224 15.57 16.48 6.10
CA ASP A 224 15.78 15.85 7.41
C ASP A 224 17.07 16.30 8.11
N GLY A 225 17.32 17.62 8.15
CA GLY A 225 18.49 18.23 8.78
C GLY A 225 19.73 18.40 7.89
N GLY A 226 19.82 17.68 6.77
CA GLY A 226 20.96 17.70 5.84
C GLY A 226 20.69 18.42 4.53
N ARG A 227 21.69 18.34 3.62
CA ARG A 227 21.65 18.98 2.29
C ARG A 227 21.75 17.92 1.20
N ALA A 228 20.86 17.98 0.21
CA ALA A 228 20.83 17.06 -0.91
C ALA A 228 21.03 17.80 -2.23
N PHE A 229 21.91 17.26 -3.08
CA PHE A 229 22.11 17.70 -4.46
C PHE A 229 22.03 16.51 -5.40
N TYR A 230 21.46 16.72 -6.58
CA TYR A 230 21.41 15.68 -7.62
C TYR A 230 21.65 16.27 -9.01
N THR A 231 22.36 15.50 -9.84
CA THR A 231 22.48 15.74 -11.28
C THR A 231 22.17 14.47 -12.06
N GLY A 232 21.31 14.59 -13.07
CA GLY A 232 20.94 13.49 -13.96
C GLY A 232 21.97 13.15 -15.03
N GLY A 233 23.00 14.00 -15.21
CA GLY A 233 24.11 13.72 -16.12
C GLY A 233 25.23 12.90 -15.47
N GLY A 234 26.18 12.45 -16.29
CA GLY A 234 27.37 11.71 -15.84
C GLY A 234 27.38 10.22 -16.18
N HIS A 235 26.52 9.77 -17.12
CA HIS A 235 26.56 8.40 -17.64
C HIS A 235 27.78 8.17 -18.54
N THR A 236 28.16 9.18 -19.33
CA THR A 236 29.29 9.08 -20.26
C THR A 236 30.63 9.35 -19.55
N PRO A 237 31.70 8.58 -19.85
CA PRO A 237 33.05 8.90 -19.39
C PRO A 237 33.50 10.34 -19.74
N GLU A 238 33.12 10.82 -20.93
CA GLU A 238 33.52 12.12 -21.50
C GLU A 238 32.97 13.30 -20.68
N SER A 239 31.85 13.12 -19.97
CA SER A 239 31.28 14.16 -19.11
C SER A 239 32.29 14.67 -18.07
N TYR A 240 33.18 13.81 -17.59
CA TYR A 240 34.11 14.14 -16.50
C TYR A 240 35.35 14.91 -16.96
N ASP A 241 35.59 14.98 -18.27
CA ASP A 241 36.62 15.83 -18.90
C ASP A 241 36.04 17.17 -19.39
N GLU A 242 34.72 17.32 -19.44
CA GLU A 242 34.06 18.54 -19.88
C GLU A 242 34.10 19.64 -18.79
N PRO A 243 34.70 20.83 -19.07
CA PRO A 243 34.88 21.88 -18.06
C PRO A 243 33.57 22.37 -17.42
N LEU A 244 32.48 22.47 -18.18
CA LEU A 244 31.19 22.92 -17.67
C LEU A 244 30.58 21.90 -16.70
N PHE A 245 30.67 20.60 -17.01
CA PHE A 245 30.17 19.53 -16.14
C PHE A 245 31.02 19.37 -14.89
N TYR A 246 32.35 19.46 -15.05
CA TYR A 246 33.29 19.47 -13.94
C TYR A 246 32.95 20.57 -12.93
N ASN A 247 32.74 21.82 -13.39
CA ASN A 247 32.40 22.94 -12.52
C ASN A 247 31.00 22.81 -11.90
N HIS A 248 30.02 22.28 -12.65
CA HIS A 248 28.68 21.99 -12.14
C HIS A 248 28.72 20.98 -10.99
N LEU A 249 29.42 19.86 -11.19
CA LEU A 249 29.56 18.81 -10.20
C LEU A 249 30.32 19.31 -8.96
N LEU A 250 31.38 20.12 -9.15
CA LEU A 250 32.10 20.76 -8.05
C LEU A 250 31.21 21.72 -7.24
N GLY A 251 30.38 22.52 -7.91
CA GLY A 251 29.43 23.41 -7.23
C GLY A 251 28.37 22.64 -6.44
N GLY A 252 27.83 21.56 -7.00
CA GLY A 252 26.92 20.65 -6.29
C GLY A 252 27.57 20.01 -5.07
N LEU A 253 28.82 19.56 -5.19
CA LEU A 253 29.57 18.97 -4.10
C LEU A 253 29.87 19.99 -2.98
N LYS A 254 30.26 21.22 -3.34
CA LYS A 254 30.45 22.32 -2.39
C LYS A 254 29.16 22.66 -1.64
N TYR A 255 28.00 22.62 -2.31
CA TYR A 255 26.71 22.80 -1.65
C TYR A 255 26.44 21.67 -0.65
N ALA A 256 26.64 20.41 -1.04
CA ALA A 256 26.44 19.27 -0.15
C ALA A 256 27.34 19.34 1.10
N MET A 257 28.64 19.65 0.91
CA MET A 257 29.60 19.84 2.02
C MET A 257 29.20 20.98 2.97
N GLY A 258 28.46 21.97 2.48
CA GLY A 258 27.99 23.11 3.27
C GLY A 258 29.13 24.01 3.75
N THR A 259 28.95 24.63 4.92
CA THR A 259 29.88 25.64 5.46
C THR A 259 30.99 25.07 6.34
N GLY A 260 31.14 23.74 6.40
CA GLY A 260 32.11 23.07 7.26
C GLY A 260 31.78 23.15 8.76
N LYS A 261 30.49 23.26 9.10
CA LYS A 261 30.02 23.08 10.48
C LYS A 261 30.14 21.61 10.89
N PRO A 262 30.61 21.29 12.11
CA PRO A 262 30.65 19.92 12.59
C PRO A 262 29.26 19.27 12.60
N LEU A 263 29.21 17.98 12.29
CA LEU A 263 28.00 17.17 12.37
C LEU A 263 27.53 17.04 13.83
N ASP A 264 26.24 17.28 14.06
CA ASP A 264 25.63 17.22 15.39
C ASP A 264 24.73 15.99 15.54
N TYR A 265 25.35 14.83 15.79
CA TYR A 265 24.64 13.55 15.98
C TYR A 265 23.66 13.55 17.17
N ARG A 266 23.71 14.55 18.07
CA ARG A 266 22.70 14.69 19.14
C ARG A 266 21.32 15.04 18.59
N LYS A 267 21.23 15.51 17.34
CA LYS A 267 19.96 15.78 16.63
C LYS A 267 19.41 14.56 15.90
N SER A 268 20.21 13.50 15.77
CA SER A 268 19.82 12.30 15.04
C SER A 268 18.91 11.42 15.89
N TYR A 269 17.91 10.83 15.24
CA TYR A 269 16.86 10.05 15.90
C TYR A 269 16.53 8.74 15.16
N ALA A 270 17.11 8.51 13.98
CA ALA A 270 16.92 7.27 13.26
C ALA A 270 17.48 6.07 14.03
N VAL A 271 16.68 5.01 14.09
CA VAL A 271 16.96 3.73 14.75
C VAL A 271 16.83 2.62 13.71
N VAL A 272 17.54 1.51 13.89
CA VAL A 272 17.46 0.38 12.97
C VAL A 272 16.05 -0.18 13.00
N VAL A 273 15.34 -0.04 11.89
CA VAL A 273 13.99 -0.58 11.74
C VAL A 273 14.11 -2.10 11.50
N PRO A 274 13.46 -2.94 12.32
CA PRO A 274 13.45 -4.37 12.09
C PRO A 274 12.83 -4.71 10.73
N GLU A 275 13.49 -5.56 9.94
CA GLU A 275 12.97 -5.96 8.64
C GLU A 275 11.61 -6.68 8.79
N GLU A 276 10.60 -6.25 8.02
CA GLU A 276 9.24 -6.83 8.10
C GLU A 276 9.22 -8.36 7.84
N ASN A 277 10.11 -8.84 6.96
CA ASN A 277 10.24 -10.25 6.62
C ASN A 277 10.86 -11.12 7.74
N ARG A 278 11.30 -10.54 8.86
CA ARG A 278 11.70 -11.28 10.08
C ARG A 278 10.50 -11.61 10.96
N PHE A 279 9.37 -10.92 10.77
CA PHE A 279 8.14 -11.28 11.46
C PHE A 279 7.48 -12.46 10.75
N VAL A 280 7.31 -13.55 11.48
CA VAL A 280 6.72 -14.80 11.00
C VAL A 280 5.34 -14.94 11.60
N LYS A 281 4.31 -14.86 10.76
CA LYS A 281 2.93 -15.13 11.13
C LYS A 281 2.63 -16.62 10.98
N THR A 282 2.14 -17.24 12.03
CA THR A 282 1.67 -18.63 12.04
C THR A 282 0.19 -18.68 12.38
N ILE A 283 -0.60 -19.35 11.54
CA ILE A 283 -2.00 -19.65 11.84
C ILE A 283 -2.06 -20.78 12.87
N LEU A 284 -2.71 -20.51 14.01
CA LEU A 284 -2.90 -21.48 15.09
C LEU A 284 -4.25 -22.19 14.99
N VAL A 285 -5.30 -21.42 14.66
CA VAL A 285 -6.67 -21.89 14.48
C VAL A 285 -7.28 -21.14 13.29
N ASN A 286 -8.08 -21.83 12.48
CA ASN A 286 -8.93 -21.27 11.42
C ASN A 286 -10.40 -21.57 11.74
N ASP A 287 -11.31 -21.00 10.96
CA ASP A 287 -12.76 -21.24 11.03
C ASP A 287 -13.35 -20.84 12.39
N LEU A 288 -12.95 -19.66 12.87
CA LEU A 288 -13.51 -19.07 14.09
C LEU A 288 -14.85 -18.38 13.79
N ALA A 289 -15.84 -18.60 14.64
CA ALA A 289 -17.18 -18.05 14.48
C ALA A 289 -17.29 -16.67 15.15
N VAL A 290 -16.98 -15.61 14.39
CA VAL A 290 -17.06 -14.21 14.83
C VAL A 290 -16.23 -13.97 16.11
N PRO A 291 -14.89 -14.08 16.03
CA PRO A 291 -14.01 -13.87 17.17
C PRO A 291 -14.10 -12.40 17.65
N MET A 292 -14.09 -12.21 18.98
CA MET A 292 -14.29 -10.89 19.60
C MET A 292 -13.01 -10.43 20.30
N GLU A 293 -12.72 -10.88 21.52
CA GLU A 293 -11.58 -10.40 22.33
C GLU A 293 -10.74 -11.58 22.84
N LEU A 294 -9.43 -11.37 23.01
CA LEU A 294 -8.47 -12.37 23.47
C LEU A 294 -7.67 -11.88 24.68
N ALA A 295 -7.19 -12.81 25.49
CA ALA A 295 -6.27 -12.53 26.58
C ALA A 295 -5.23 -13.64 26.73
N VAL A 296 -3.97 -13.27 26.99
CA VAL A 296 -2.85 -14.22 27.09
C VAL A 296 -2.46 -14.40 28.56
N ALA A 297 -2.54 -15.64 29.05
CA ALA A 297 -2.16 -15.98 30.41
C ALA A 297 -0.63 -15.92 30.59
N PRO A 298 -0.13 -15.71 31.84
CA PRO A 298 1.31 -15.69 32.13
C PRO A 298 2.07 -16.96 31.72
N ASP A 299 1.38 -18.10 31.61
CA ASP A 299 1.94 -19.39 31.17
C ASP A 299 1.89 -19.61 29.65
N GLY A 300 1.30 -18.67 28.90
CA GLY A 300 1.21 -18.66 27.45
C GLY A 300 -0.11 -19.19 26.87
N ARG A 301 -1.05 -19.68 27.69
CA ARG A 301 -2.40 -20.05 27.21
C ARG A 301 -3.12 -18.81 26.67
N VAL A 302 -3.83 -18.95 25.56
CA VAL A 302 -4.56 -17.86 24.89
C VAL A 302 -6.05 -18.11 25.00
N PHE A 303 -6.74 -17.31 25.81
CA PHE A 303 -8.20 -17.35 25.94
C PHE A 303 -8.82 -16.39 24.95
N PHE A 304 -9.96 -16.74 24.37
CA PHE A 304 -10.68 -15.84 23.47
C PHE A 304 -12.19 -16.12 23.41
N THR A 305 -12.94 -15.09 23.06
CA THR A 305 -14.40 -15.13 22.92
C THR A 305 -14.86 -15.12 21.46
N GLU A 306 -16.00 -15.75 21.23
CA GLU A 306 -16.73 -15.76 19.96
C GLU A 306 -18.15 -15.27 20.24
N PHE A 307 -18.67 -14.37 19.39
CA PHE A 307 -19.87 -13.55 19.63
C PHE A 307 -21.09 -14.34 20.12
N ALA A 308 -21.28 -15.55 19.60
CA ALA A 308 -22.39 -16.42 19.93
C ALA A 308 -22.28 -17.13 21.29
N GLY A 309 -21.39 -16.71 22.19
CA GLY A 309 -21.29 -17.23 23.56
C GLY A 309 -20.19 -18.25 23.79
N LYS A 310 -19.32 -18.51 22.81
CA LYS A 310 -18.25 -19.52 22.97
C LYS A 310 -17.00 -18.88 23.56
N LEU A 311 -16.51 -19.46 24.66
CA LEU A 311 -15.23 -19.13 25.29
C LEU A 311 -14.28 -20.31 25.08
N SER A 312 -13.13 -20.04 24.49
CA SER A 312 -12.14 -21.06 24.13
C SER A 312 -10.76 -20.71 24.71
N VAL A 313 -9.91 -21.73 24.84
CA VAL A 313 -8.49 -21.59 25.16
C VAL A 313 -7.64 -22.38 24.18
N TYR A 314 -6.58 -21.76 23.67
CA TYR A 314 -5.53 -22.40 22.90
C TYR A 314 -4.26 -22.51 23.74
N ASP A 315 -3.72 -23.71 23.87
CA ASP A 315 -2.43 -23.95 24.51
C ASP A 315 -1.35 -24.11 23.42
N PRO A 316 -0.39 -23.16 23.32
CA PRO A 316 0.63 -23.20 22.28
C PRO A 316 1.71 -24.27 22.50
N GLN A 317 1.82 -24.84 23.71
CA GLN A 317 2.87 -25.82 24.02
C GLN A 317 2.53 -27.19 23.42
N ASN A 318 1.28 -27.63 23.61
CA ASN A 318 0.74 -28.89 23.08
C ASN A 318 -0.10 -28.70 21.80
N LYS A 319 -0.30 -27.44 21.37
CA LYS A 319 -1.04 -27.05 20.16
C LYS A 319 -2.52 -27.47 20.21
N GLN A 320 -3.12 -27.40 21.39
CA GLN A 320 -4.49 -27.86 21.62
C GLN A 320 -5.47 -26.70 21.77
N LEU A 321 -6.58 -26.75 21.02
CA LEU A 321 -7.75 -25.89 21.23
C LEU A 321 -8.77 -26.62 22.12
N THR A 322 -9.24 -25.96 23.17
CA THR A 322 -10.28 -26.49 24.08
C THR A 322 -11.39 -25.47 24.24
N GLN A 323 -12.65 -25.89 24.12
CA GLN A 323 -13.78 -25.06 24.50
C GLN A 323 -13.89 -25.04 26.03
N VAL A 324 -13.68 -23.87 26.62
CA VAL A 324 -13.75 -23.66 28.09
C VAL A 324 -15.21 -23.71 28.55
N HIS A 325 -16.09 -23.03 27.82
CA HIS A 325 -17.53 -23.00 28.06
C HIS A 325 -18.31 -22.45 26.84
N LYS A 326 -19.61 -22.76 26.78
CA LYS A 326 -20.56 -22.16 25.86
C LYS A 326 -21.68 -21.52 26.68
N PHE A 327 -21.67 -20.19 26.77
CA PHE A 327 -22.72 -19.41 27.42
C PHE A 327 -23.99 -19.42 26.55
N ASP A 328 -25.14 -19.60 27.20
CA ASP A 328 -26.42 -19.23 26.60
C ASP A 328 -26.52 -17.70 26.60
N VAL A 329 -26.69 -17.09 25.43
CA VAL A 329 -26.71 -15.62 25.29
C VAL A 329 -27.92 -15.11 24.52
N VAL A 330 -28.38 -13.91 24.87
CA VAL A 330 -29.33 -13.16 24.01
C VAL A 330 -28.56 -12.53 22.85
N GLN A 331 -29.07 -12.67 21.63
CA GLN A 331 -28.53 -12.05 20.41
C GLN A 331 -29.46 -10.99 19.79
N LYS A 332 -30.25 -10.33 20.63
CA LYS A 332 -31.15 -9.24 20.22
C LYS A 332 -30.50 -7.90 20.50
N GLY A 333 -30.77 -6.90 19.65
CA GLY A 333 -30.18 -5.57 19.79
C GLY A 333 -28.65 -5.57 19.77
N GLY A 334 -28.02 -6.53 19.07
CA GLY A 334 -26.56 -6.64 18.95
C GLY A 334 -25.84 -7.26 20.15
N THR A 335 -26.57 -7.78 21.15
CA THR A 335 -25.95 -8.38 22.33
C THR A 335 -25.33 -9.76 22.06
N GLY A 336 -24.40 -10.22 22.90
CA GLY A 336 -23.73 -11.51 22.76
C GLY A 336 -22.69 -11.70 23.86
N LEU A 337 -21.65 -12.51 23.60
CA LEU A 337 -20.43 -12.55 24.40
C LEU A 337 -19.33 -11.79 23.66
N ILE A 338 -18.84 -10.69 24.24
CA ILE A 338 -17.92 -9.79 23.54
C ILE A 338 -16.61 -9.60 24.31
N GLY A 339 -16.67 -9.25 25.60
CA GLY A 339 -15.49 -8.85 26.35
C GLY A 339 -14.79 -9.99 27.08
N LEU A 340 -13.47 -9.93 27.20
CA LEU A 340 -12.64 -10.87 27.95
C LEU A 340 -11.37 -10.19 28.49
N THR A 341 -11.08 -10.38 29.78
CA THR A 341 -9.73 -10.20 30.31
C THR A 341 -9.44 -11.22 31.40
N LEU A 342 -8.16 -11.53 31.61
CA LEU A 342 -7.72 -12.29 32.78
C LEU A 342 -7.48 -11.34 33.96
N ASP A 343 -7.65 -11.85 35.18
CA ASP A 343 -7.26 -11.13 36.39
C ASP A 343 -5.72 -10.91 36.42
N PRO A 344 -5.20 -9.75 36.89
CA PRO A 344 -3.75 -9.54 36.98
C PRO A 344 -3.02 -10.62 37.80
N ASN A 345 -3.72 -11.28 38.73
CA ASN A 345 -3.22 -12.38 39.55
C ASN A 345 -3.62 -13.76 39.03
N PHE A 346 -3.98 -13.90 37.74
CA PHE A 346 -4.47 -15.13 37.11
C PHE A 346 -3.64 -16.37 37.45
N ALA A 347 -2.31 -16.25 37.48
CA ALA A 347 -1.40 -17.34 37.80
C ALA A 347 -1.63 -17.97 39.19
N THR A 348 -2.34 -17.28 40.09
CA THR A 348 -2.61 -17.71 41.46
C THR A 348 -4.10 -17.94 41.73
N ASN A 349 -4.99 -17.17 41.10
CA ASN A 349 -6.43 -17.24 41.38
C ASN A 349 -7.24 -17.91 40.25
N ASN A 350 -6.67 -18.07 39.05
CA ASN A 350 -7.35 -18.56 37.85
C ASN A 350 -8.66 -17.81 37.52
N GLN A 351 -8.74 -16.52 37.85
CA GLN A 351 -9.95 -15.72 37.64
C GLN A 351 -9.93 -14.97 36.32
N LEU A 352 -11.06 -14.96 35.62
CA LEU A 352 -11.25 -14.16 34.41
C LEU A 352 -12.54 -13.36 34.48
N TYR A 353 -12.63 -12.34 33.65
CA TYR A 353 -13.78 -11.45 33.53
C TYR A 353 -14.32 -11.53 32.11
N VAL A 354 -15.63 -11.70 31.98
CA VAL A 354 -16.34 -11.70 30.69
C VAL A 354 -17.40 -10.63 30.69
N TYR A 355 -17.63 -10.05 29.51
CA TYR A 355 -18.73 -9.12 29.27
C TYR A 355 -19.71 -9.75 28.28
N TYR A 356 -20.87 -10.19 28.79
CA TYR A 356 -21.82 -11.02 28.03
C TYR A 356 -23.28 -10.73 28.39
N SER A 357 -24.20 -11.04 27.49
CA SER A 357 -25.64 -10.89 27.73
C SER A 357 -26.29 -12.24 28.07
N PRO A 358 -26.73 -12.47 29.33
CA PRO A 358 -27.36 -13.74 29.74
C PRO A 358 -28.71 -13.96 29.01
N PRO A 359 -29.29 -15.18 29.03
CA PRO A 359 -30.45 -15.58 28.22
C PRO A 359 -31.78 -15.00 28.75
N LYS A 360 -31.83 -13.71 29.10
CA LYS A 360 -33.04 -13.00 29.54
C LYS A 360 -33.55 -12.08 28.42
N ALA A 361 -34.57 -12.54 27.70
CA ALA A 361 -35.12 -11.82 26.55
C ALA A 361 -36.21 -10.78 26.94
N GLU A 362 -36.00 -10.03 28.03
CA GLU A 362 -36.87 -8.94 28.48
C GLU A 362 -36.13 -7.61 28.30
N GLU A 363 -36.73 -6.65 27.59
CA GLU A 363 -36.13 -5.34 27.37
C GLU A 363 -36.22 -4.45 28.63
N PRO A 364 -35.15 -3.72 29.03
CA PRO A 364 -33.84 -3.68 28.40
C PRO A 364 -33.04 -4.97 28.61
N TYR A 365 -32.41 -5.45 27.53
CA TYR A 365 -31.41 -6.52 27.63
C TYR A 365 -30.24 -6.01 28.47
N LEU A 366 -29.53 -6.91 29.16
CA LEU A 366 -28.42 -6.53 30.04
C LEU A 366 -27.14 -7.17 29.55
N PHE A 367 -26.07 -6.40 29.42
CA PHE A 367 -24.73 -6.97 29.49
C PHE A 367 -24.29 -7.06 30.95
N ASN A 368 -23.87 -8.25 31.37
CA ASN A 368 -23.21 -8.50 32.64
C ASN A 368 -21.69 -8.41 32.44
N LEU A 369 -21.03 -7.58 33.25
CA LEU A 369 -19.61 -7.76 33.56
C LEU A 369 -19.51 -8.76 34.71
N SER A 370 -19.08 -9.98 34.41
CA SER A 370 -19.03 -11.08 35.38
C SER A 370 -17.62 -11.62 35.55
N ARG A 371 -17.25 -11.95 36.78
CA ARG A 371 -16.03 -12.69 37.13
C ARG A 371 -16.34 -14.17 37.32
N PHE A 372 -15.48 -15.03 36.79
CA PHE A 372 -15.53 -16.49 36.96
C PHE A 372 -14.16 -17.04 37.34
N THR A 373 -14.14 -18.28 37.82
CA THR A 373 -12.93 -19.06 38.09
C THR A 373 -12.79 -20.21 37.08
N ILE A 374 -11.57 -20.42 36.58
CA ILE A 374 -11.21 -21.54 35.72
C ILE A 374 -10.68 -22.71 36.55
N LYS A 375 -11.16 -23.91 36.25
CA LYS A 375 -10.69 -25.16 36.84
C LYS A 375 -9.37 -25.61 36.21
N PRO A 376 -8.58 -26.46 36.90
CA PRO A 376 -7.29 -26.95 36.36
C PRO A 376 -7.37 -27.67 35.02
N ASP A 377 -8.54 -28.21 34.65
CA ASP A 377 -8.80 -28.88 33.36
C ASP A 377 -9.25 -27.93 32.24
N ASN A 378 -9.08 -26.61 32.42
CA ASN A 378 -9.51 -25.56 31.51
C ASN A 378 -11.03 -25.44 31.31
N THR A 379 -11.85 -25.96 32.24
CA THR A 379 -13.31 -25.74 32.22
C THR A 379 -13.72 -24.59 33.14
N LEU A 380 -14.83 -23.91 32.80
CA LEU A 380 -15.38 -22.82 33.63
C LEU A 380 -16.11 -23.38 34.86
N ASP A 381 -15.85 -22.83 36.04
CA ASP A 381 -16.72 -23.02 37.19
C ASP A 381 -17.90 -22.04 37.14
N VAL A 382 -18.99 -22.45 36.51
CA VAL A 382 -20.18 -21.59 36.32
C VAL A 382 -20.78 -21.14 37.66
N ALA A 383 -20.69 -21.96 38.72
CA ALA A 383 -21.21 -21.60 40.04
C ALA A 383 -20.38 -20.50 40.74
N SER A 384 -19.19 -20.19 40.24
CA SER A 384 -18.31 -19.14 40.78
C SER A 384 -18.67 -17.73 40.34
N GLU A 385 -19.70 -17.56 39.49
CA GLU A 385 -20.08 -16.28 38.92
C GLU A 385 -20.25 -15.19 40.00
N LYS A 386 -19.61 -14.05 39.75
CA LYS A 386 -19.88 -12.78 40.43
C LYS A 386 -20.22 -11.73 39.38
N VAL A 387 -21.45 -11.23 39.38
CA VAL A 387 -21.88 -10.12 38.51
C VAL A 387 -21.47 -8.81 39.18
N LEU A 388 -20.57 -8.05 38.55
CA LEU A 388 -20.04 -6.80 39.10
C LEU A 388 -20.88 -5.60 38.66
N LEU A 389 -21.18 -5.50 37.36
CA LEU A 389 -21.85 -4.35 36.77
C LEU A 389 -22.79 -4.82 35.66
N GLN A 390 -23.93 -4.14 35.51
CA GLN A 390 -24.90 -4.40 34.45
C GLN A 390 -25.12 -3.14 33.61
N VAL A 391 -25.02 -3.28 32.29
CA VAL A 391 -25.23 -2.18 31.33
C VAL A 391 -26.47 -2.49 30.49
N PRO A 392 -27.50 -1.61 30.51
CA PRO A 392 -28.74 -1.86 29.79
C PRO A 392 -28.60 -1.55 28.30
N VAL A 393 -29.24 -2.37 27.47
CA VAL A 393 -29.27 -2.30 26.00
C VAL A 393 -30.73 -2.35 25.53
N GLN A 394 -31.10 -1.43 24.63
CA GLN A 394 -32.42 -1.43 23.98
C GLN A 394 -32.41 -2.35 22.75
N GLU A 395 -33.55 -2.92 22.38
CA GLU A 395 -33.63 -3.79 21.20
C GLU A 395 -33.25 -3.04 19.92
N LYS A 396 -33.64 -1.76 19.81
CA LYS A 396 -33.32 -0.89 18.68
C LYS A 396 -32.06 -0.03 18.90
N SER A 397 -31.06 -0.52 19.65
CA SER A 397 -29.87 0.28 20.01
C SER A 397 -28.70 0.23 19.01
N GLY A 398 -28.84 -0.41 17.85
CA GLY A 398 -27.69 -0.61 16.95
C GLY A 398 -26.58 -1.46 17.58
N ALA A 399 -25.46 -1.68 16.88
CA ALA A 399 -24.41 -2.62 17.31
C ALA A 399 -23.29 -1.99 18.17
N HIS A 400 -23.46 -0.75 18.64
CA HIS A 400 -22.42 -0.02 19.37
C HIS A 400 -22.43 -0.38 20.85
N HIS A 401 -21.76 -1.46 21.20
CA HIS A 401 -21.68 -1.91 22.59
C HIS A 401 -20.31 -1.71 23.23
N GLY A 402 -19.26 -1.42 22.45
CA GLY A 402 -17.88 -1.44 22.97
C GLY A 402 -17.56 -2.83 23.51
N GLY A 403 -17.31 -2.92 24.81
CA GLY A 403 -17.20 -4.16 25.57
C GLY A 403 -15.79 -4.62 25.87
N SER A 404 -14.78 -3.83 25.52
CA SER A 404 -13.37 -4.17 25.76
C SER A 404 -12.98 -3.91 27.21
N LEU A 405 -12.11 -4.78 27.73
CA LEU A 405 -11.69 -4.81 29.13
C LEU A 405 -10.17 -4.63 29.25
N ALA A 406 -9.72 -3.77 30.17
CA ALA A 406 -8.29 -3.58 30.42
C ALA A 406 -8.00 -3.22 31.89
N TRP A 407 -6.80 -3.58 32.35
CA TRP A 407 -6.35 -3.31 33.72
C TRP A 407 -5.30 -2.21 33.77
N ASP A 408 -5.41 -1.32 34.75
CA ASP A 408 -4.28 -0.46 35.13
C ASP A 408 -3.34 -1.16 36.12
N LYS A 409 -2.21 -0.51 36.42
CA LYS A 409 -1.18 -1.08 37.30
C LYS A 409 -1.59 -1.03 38.78
N GLU A 410 -2.62 -0.26 39.12
CA GLU A 410 -3.21 -0.17 40.46
C GLU A 410 -4.31 -1.23 40.70
N GLY A 411 -4.64 -2.04 39.68
CA GLY A 411 -5.66 -3.08 39.78
C GLY A 411 -7.08 -2.57 39.59
N ASN A 412 -7.28 -1.43 38.92
CA ASN A 412 -8.59 -0.99 38.48
C ASN A 412 -8.92 -1.58 37.11
N LEU A 413 -10.17 -2.02 36.95
CA LEU A 413 -10.71 -2.56 35.73
C LEU A 413 -11.44 -1.47 34.94
N TYR A 414 -11.08 -1.35 33.67
CA TYR A 414 -11.73 -0.49 32.71
C TYR A 414 -12.68 -1.31 31.83
N LEU A 415 -13.86 -0.77 31.56
CA LEU A 415 -14.85 -1.34 30.64
C LEU A 415 -15.28 -0.27 29.64
N SER A 416 -15.11 -0.54 28.35
CA SER A 416 -15.63 0.32 27.29
C SER A 416 -17.11 0.01 27.01
N THR A 417 -17.92 1.04 26.78
CA THR A 417 -19.34 0.89 26.42
C THR A 417 -19.69 1.83 25.27
N GLY A 418 -20.35 1.30 24.25
CA GLY A 418 -20.87 2.10 23.14
C GLY A 418 -22.16 2.84 23.50
N ASP A 419 -22.53 3.83 22.70
CA ASP A 419 -23.66 4.72 22.91
C ASP A 419 -25.02 4.01 22.75
N GLY A 420 -25.03 2.85 22.09
CA GLY A 420 -26.24 2.13 21.76
C GLY A 420 -27.18 2.95 20.88
N THR A 421 -26.65 3.69 19.90
CA THR A 421 -27.44 4.45 18.94
C THR A 421 -26.89 4.33 17.51
N THR A 422 -27.78 4.11 16.54
CA THR A 422 -27.41 4.04 15.11
C THR A 422 -27.41 5.42 14.43
N PRO A 423 -26.41 5.76 13.58
CA PRO A 423 -26.39 7.04 12.86
C PRO A 423 -27.25 7.01 11.59
N PHE A 424 -27.79 5.85 11.20
CA PHE A 424 -28.40 5.65 9.88
C PHE A 424 -29.70 6.44 9.65
N PRO A 425 -30.62 6.54 10.63
CA PRO A 425 -31.75 7.48 10.56
C PRO A 425 -31.29 8.94 10.43
N SER A 426 -30.10 9.26 10.96
CA SER A 426 -29.43 10.56 10.80
C SER A 426 -28.58 10.67 9.53
N LEU A 427 -28.80 9.81 8.52
CA LEU A 427 -28.05 9.81 7.24
C LEU A 427 -26.53 9.72 7.42
N GLY A 428 -26.07 9.04 8.47
CA GLY A 428 -24.65 8.91 8.79
C GLY A 428 -24.06 10.10 9.55
N TYR A 429 -24.85 11.11 9.93
CA TYR A 429 -24.41 12.20 10.82
C TYR A 429 -24.73 11.89 12.29
N ALA A 430 -24.48 12.83 13.20
CA ALA A 430 -24.82 12.71 14.60
C ALA A 430 -26.32 12.37 14.79
N PRO A 431 -26.67 11.25 15.45
CA PRO A 431 -28.04 10.89 15.79
C PRO A 431 -28.44 11.61 17.08
N ILE A 432 -29.13 12.74 16.94
CA ILE A 432 -29.60 13.62 18.02
C ILE A 432 -31.10 13.91 17.87
N ASP A 433 -31.90 12.90 17.52
CA ASP A 433 -33.32 13.07 17.21
C ASP A 433 -34.20 13.08 18.46
N GLU A 434 -34.64 14.28 18.85
CA GLU A 434 -35.39 14.51 20.11
C GLU A 434 -36.92 14.39 19.96
N ARG A 435 -37.40 13.93 18.81
CA ARG A 435 -38.85 13.80 18.57
C ARG A 435 -39.48 12.80 19.57
N PRO A 436 -40.70 13.07 20.07
CA PRO A 436 -41.26 12.37 21.23
C PRO A 436 -41.76 10.96 20.94
N GLU A 437 -41.87 10.55 19.68
CA GLU A 437 -42.35 9.22 19.30
C GLU A 437 -41.38 8.12 19.77
N PRO A 438 -41.87 6.99 20.31
CA PRO A 438 -41.01 5.94 20.89
C PRO A 438 -39.96 5.37 19.92
N GLU A 439 -40.22 5.39 18.61
CA GLU A 439 -39.23 4.96 17.60
C GLU A 439 -37.96 5.83 17.54
N HIS A 440 -38.04 7.10 17.94
CA HIS A 440 -36.90 8.04 17.92
C HIS A 440 -36.07 8.01 19.20
N TYR A 441 -36.56 7.36 20.26
CA TYR A 441 -35.83 7.25 21.53
C TYR A 441 -34.40 6.69 21.36
N SER A 442 -34.23 5.63 20.55
CA SER A 442 -32.92 5.04 20.28
C SER A 442 -32.06 5.87 19.30
N GLU A 443 -32.65 6.84 18.61
CA GLU A 443 -32.00 7.73 17.61
C GLU A 443 -31.44 9.02 18.23
N ASP A 444 -31.52 9.13 19.56
CA ASP A 444 -30.95 10.22 20.36
C ASP A 444 -29.75 9.73 21.17
N ALA A 445 -28.53 9.89 20.63
CA ALA A 445 -27.29 9.54 21.34
C ALA A 445 -27.03 10.46 22.56
N GLN A 446 -27.78 11.57 22.71
CA GLN A 446 -27.61 12.46 23.85
C GLN A 446 -28.13 11.84 25.15
N ARG A 447 -29.06 10.88 25.05
CA ARG A 447 -29.57 10.12 26.21
C ARG A 447 -28.51 9.22 26.84
N SER A 448 -27.46 8.87 26.08
CA SER A 448 -26.41 7.94 26.46
C SER A 448 -25.05 8.63 26.51
N ALA A 449 -24.38 8.83 25.38
CA ALA A 449 -22.98 9.26 25.30
C ALA A 449 -22.70 10.56 26.08
N SER A 450 -23.56 11.57 25.93
CA SER A 450 -23.46 12.86 26.62
C SER A 450 -24.29 12.96 27.91
N ASN A 451 -24.95 11.88 28.34
CA ASN A 451 -25.66 11.80 29.62
C ASN A 451 -24.71 11.35 30.73
N THR A 452 -24.57 12.18 31.77
CA THR A 452 -23.68 11.92 32.91
C THR A 452 -24.21 10.85 33.86
N ASN A 453 -25.48 10.44 33.72
CA ASN A 453 -26.16 9.46 34.56
C ASN A 453 -26.46 8.13 33.84
N ASP A 454 -25.75 7.84 32.74
CA ASP A 454 -25.89 6.61 31.96
C ASP A 454 -24.53 5.91 31.78
N PHE A 455 -24.54 4.57 31.69
CA PHE A 455 -23.35 3.76 31.49
C PHE A 455 -22.95 3.57 30.04
N LYS A 456 -23.79 3.92 29.06
CA LYS A 456 -23.53 3.80 27.62
C LYS A 456 -22.76 5.01 27.06
N GLY A 457 -21.91 4.76 26.07
CA GLY A 457 -21.05 5.76 25.44
C GLY A 457 -19.99 6.29 26.39
N LYS A 458 -19.36 5.39 27.15
CA LYS A 458 -18.41 5.67 28.23
C LYS A 458 -17.19 4.74 28.15
N ILE A 459 -16.15 5.10 28.88
CA ILE A 459 -15.21 4.11 29.43
C ILE A 459 -15.30 4.24 30.95
N LEU A 460 -15.74 3.15 31.58
CA LEU A 460 -15.98 3.03 33.01
C LEU A 460 -14.72 2.53 33.70
N ARG A 461 -14.49 2.94 34.95
CA ARG A 461 -13.36 2.50 35.77
C ARG A 461 -13.82 2.17 37.19
N ILE A 462 -13.63 0.92 37.58
CA ILE A 462 -14.00 0.37 38.89
C ILE A 462 -12.82 -0.40 39.50
N HIS A 463 -12.85 -0.66 40.80
CA HIS A 463 -11.92 -1.58 41.45
C HIS A 463 -12.68 -2.82 41.93
N PRO A 464 -12.54 -3.98 41.26
CA PRO A 464 -13.19 -5.23 41.67
C PRO A 464 -12.76 -5.71 43.06
N GLU A 465 -13.71 -6.14 43.88
CA GLU A 465 -13.46 -6.70 45.20
C GLU A 465 -13.60 -8.24 45.20
N ALA A 466 -12.98 -8.88 46.19
CA ALA A 466 -12.98 -10.34 46.30
C ALA A 466 -14.38 -10.95 46.47
N ASP A 467 -15.32 -10.24 47.12
CA ASP A 467 -16.69 -10.71 47.37
C ASP A 467 -17.61 -10.60 46.14
N GLY A 468 -17.17 -9.92 45.07
CA GLY A 468 -17.94 -9.66 43.86
C GLY A 468 -18.55 -8.26 43.80
N SER A 469 -18.36 -7.44 44.83
CA SER A 469 -18.65 -6.00 44.78
C SER A 469 -17.52 -5.24 44.07
N TYR A 470 -17.64 -3.91 43.98
CA TYR A 470 -16.58 -3.04 43.49
C TYR A 470 -16.54 -1.71 44.27
N THR A 471 -15.37 -1.09 44.33
CA THR A 471 -15.18 0.27 44.83
C THR A 471 -14.95 1.26 43.68
N ILE A 472 -15.11 2.56 43.97
CA ILE A 472 -14.92 3.65 42.99
C ILE A 472 -13.51 4.23 43.15
N PRO A 473 -12.63 4.09 42.15
CA PRO A 473 -11.29 4.67 42.20
C PRO A 473 -11.31 6.20 42.22
N ALA A 474 -10.36 6.81 42.94
CA ALA A 474 -10.18 8.26 42.94
C ALA A 474 -9.75 8.77 41.55
N GLY A 475 -10.25 9.94 41.14
CA GLY A 475 -9.93 10.55 39.84
C GLY A 475 -10.84 10.15 38.67
N ASN A 476 -11.95 9.44 38.94
CA ASN A 476 -13.05 9.33 37.98
C ASN A 476 -13.66 10.72 37.72
N LEU A 477 -14.35 10.87 36.58
CA LEU A 477 -14.85 12.17 36.10
C LEU A 477 -15.81 12.83 37.09
N PHE A 478 -16.64 12.02 37.75
CA PHE A 478 -17.60 12.48 38.74
C PHE A 478 -17.31 11.88 40.12
N PRO A 479 -17.14 12.71 41.17
CA PRO A 479 -16.96 12.20 42.53
C PRO A 479 -18.18 11.38 43.00
N LYS A 480 -17.93 10.34 43.80
CA LYS A 480 -18.98 9.53 44.43
C LYS A 480 -19.97 10.41 45.20
N GLY A 481 -21.26 10.20 44.97
CA GLY A 481 -22.34 10.95 45.61
C GLY A 481 -22.75 12.24 44.88
N THR A 482 -22.10 12.59 43.77
CA THR A 482 -22.50 13.74 42.95
C THR A 482 -23.89 13.48 42.33
N PRO A 483 -24.92 14.31 42.62
CA PRO A 483 -26.27 14.09 42.09
C PRO A 483 -26.30 14.09 40.56
N LYS A 484 -27.16 13.25 39.97
CA LYS A 484 -27.34 13.10 38.51
C LYS A 484 -26.07 12.66 37.76
N THR A 485 -25.19 11.92 38.43
CA THR A 485 -23.99 11.37 37.79
C THR A 485 -23.74 9.93 38.20
N LYS A 486 -23.06 9.16 37.35
CA LYS A 486 -22.49 7.85 37.67
C LYS A 486 -21.01 8.00 38.01
N PRO A 487 -20.58 7.65 39.25
CA PRO A 487 -19.19 7.81 39.64
C PRO A 487 -18.22 6.81 38.99
N GLU A 488 -18.72 5.78 38.31
CA GLU A 488 -17.94 4.81 37.52
C GLU A 488 -17.33 5.44 36.26
N ILE A 489 -17.87 6.57 35.78
CA ILE A 489 -17.45 7.20 34.53
C ILE A 489 -16.03 7.77 34.67
N PHE A 490 -15.08 7.24 33.90
CA PHE A 490 -13.76 7.83 33.71
C PHE A 490 -13.71 8.68 32.43
N VAL A 491 -14.25 8.15 31.33
CA VAL A 491 -14.42 8.85 30.06
C VAL A 491 -15.90 8.88 29.70
N MET A 492 -16.38 10.02 29.22
CA MET A 492 -17.70 10.15 28.58
C MET A 492 -17.61 10.73 27.18
N GLY A 493 -18.73 10.71 26.44
CA GLY A 493 -18.78 11.25 25.08
C GLY A 493 -18.11 10.34 24.05
N CYS A 494 -18.34 9.03 24.16
CA CYS A 494 -17.94 8.04 23.16
C CYS A 494 -19.16 7.54 22.38
N ARG A 495 -18.97 7.22 21.10
CA ARG A 495 -19.89 6.50 20.21
C ARG A 495 -19.69 5.00 20.31
N ASN A 496 -18.51 4.51 19.91
CA ASN A 496 -18.18 3.08 19.89
C ASN A 496 -16.68 2.88 20.17
N PRO A 497 -16.25 2.96 21.45
CA PRO A 497 -14.87 2.72 21.87
C PRO A 497 -14.60 1.21 21.83
N TYR A 498 -14.36 0.67 20.63
CA TYR A 498 -14.47 -0.77 20.37
C TYR A 498 -13.40 -1.60 21.06
N ARG A 499 -12.13 -1.14 21.04
CA ARG A 499 -11.01 -1.74 21.80
C ARG A 499 -10.24 -0.67 22.55
N ILE A 500 -9.88 -0.98 23.79
CA ILE A 500 -9.15 -0.10 24.70
C ILE A 500 -7.78 -0.69 25.07
N ALA A 501 -6.82 0.18 25.37
CA ALA A 501 -5.49 -0.19 25.80
C ALA A 501 -5.03 0.72 26.94
N LEU A 502 -4.31 0.19 27.91
CA LEU A 502 -3.64 0.97 28.95
C LEU A 502 -2.13 0.87 28.76
N ASN A 503 -1.44 2.01 28.84
CA ASN A 503 0.01 1.98 28.88
C ASN A 503 0.45 1.33 30.21
N PRO A 504 1.19 0.20 30.18
CA PRO A 504 1.52 -0.53 31.40
C PRO A 504 2.45 0.23 32.35
N LYS A 505 3.17 1.25 31.87
CA LYS A 505 4.07 2.07 32.70
C LYS A 505 3.31 3.22 33.38
N THR A 506 2.42 3.88 32.67
CA THR A 506 1.80 5.15 33.11
C THR A 506 0.30 5.06 33.41
N SER A 507 -0.36 3.99 32.98
CA SER A 507 -1.81 3.79 33.08
C SER A 507 -2.64 4.85 32.34
N VAL A 508 -2.03 5.52 31.35
CA VAL A 508 -2.75 6.35 30.38
C VAL A 508 -3.58 5.43 29.49
N LEU A 509 -4.86 5.79 29.34
CA LEU A 509 -5.84 5.05 28.54
C LEU A 509 -5.81 5.50 27.08
N TYR A 510 -5.92 4.55 26.17
CA TYR A 510 -6.00 4.74 24.73
C TYR A 510 -7.13 3.88 24.16
N TRP A 511 -7.74 4.31 23.07
CA TRP A 511 -8.76 3.50 22.40
C TRP A 511 -8.94 3.87 20.93
N GLY A 512 -9.43 2.92 20.16
CA GLY A 512 -10.00 3.16 18.84
C GLY A 512 -11.50 3.47 18.96
N GLU A 513 -11.94 4.52 18.29
CA GLU A 513 -13.31 5.03 18.31
C GLU A 513 -13.87 4.97 16.89
N ILE A 514 -14.90 4.15 16.69
CA ILE A 514 -15.58 4.05 15.39
C ILE A 514 -16.62 5.16 15.32
N GLY A 515 -16.46 6.07 14.36
CA GLY A 515 -17.33 7.23 14.18
C GLY A 515 -18.51 7.00 13.25
N PRO A 516 -19.26 8.07 12.92
CA PRO A 516 -20.48 7.96 12.11
C PRO A 516 -20.16 7.87 10.59
N ASP A 517 -21.13 7.53 9.74
CA ASP A 517 -20.87 7.10 8.35
C ASP A 517 -21.10 8.16 7.25
N ALA A 518 -21.23 9.44 7.60
CA ALA A 518 -21.42 10.51 6.62
C ALA A 518 -20.19 10.62 5.70
N GLY A 519 -20.39 10.47 4.39
CA GLY A 519 -19.30 10.53 3.41
C GLY A 519 -18.84 11.95 3.02
N VAL A 520 -19.62 12.98 3.34
CA VAL A 520 -19.37 14.39 2.96
C VAL A 520 -19.79 15.34 4.08
N ASP A 521 -19.19 16.53 4.10
CA ASP A 521 -19.65 17.62 4.96
C ASP A 521 -20.98 18.18 4.43
N SER A 522 -21.88 18.60 5.32
CA SER A 522 -23.14 19.26 4.93
C SER A 522 -23.65 20.22 6.00
N LEU A 523 -24.80 20.86 5.75
CA LEU A 523 -25.52 21.64 6.75
C LEU A 523 -25.94 20.82 7.98
N ARG A 524 -25.95 19.48 7.90
CA ARG A 524 -26.23 18.59 9.03
C ARG A 524 -25.01 18.37 9.93
N GLY A 525 -23.81 18.72 9.47
CA GLY A 525 -22.56 18.57 10.21
C GLY A 525 -21.42 18.03 9.35
N PRO A 526 -20.27 17.73 9.98
CA PRO A 526 -19.11 17.18 9.29
C PRO A 526 -19.35 15.77 8.76
N LYS A 527 -18.55 15.39 7.76
CA LYS A 527 -18.34 13.98 7.40
C LYS A 527 -17.83 13.20 8.60
N GLY A 528 -17.98 11.88 8.57
CA GLY A 528 -17.53 11.03 9.66
C GLY A 528 -16.01 11.08 9.84
N TYR A 529 -15.55 10.94 11.09
CA TYR A 529 -14.14 10.63 11.48
C TYR A 529 -14.09 9.37 12.36
N ASP A 530 -13.16 8.46 12.10
CA ASP A 530 -12.75 7.43 13.07
C ASP A 530 -11.55 8.02 13.81
N GLU A 531 -11.36 7.63 15.06
CA GLU A 531 -10.38 8.28 15.94
C GLU A 531 -9.54 7.26 16.70
N PHE A 532 -8.29 7.63 16.96
CA PHE A 532 -7.54 7.08 18.10
C PHE A 532 -7.45 8.16 19.16
N ASN A 533 -7.89 7.80 20.36
CA ASN A 533 -8.05 8.72 21.48
C ASN A 533 -7.10 8.39 22.63
N GLN A 534 -6.86 9.38 23.49
CA GLN A 534 -5.98 9.28 24.65
C GLN A 534 -6.57 10.01 25.86
N ALA A 535 -6.59 9.34 27.02
CA ALA A 535 -7.01 9.90 28.30
C ALA A 535 -5.93 9.75 29.37
N ARG A 536 -5.21 10.86 29.60
CA ARG A 536 -4.25 11.02 30.71
C ARG A 536 -4.93 11.29 32.05
N LYS A 537 -6.17 11.74 31.97
CA LYS A 537 -7.08 12.02 33.08
C LYS A 537 -8.51 11.83 32.59
N ALA A 538 -9.44 11.68 33.52
CA ALA A 538 -10.86 11.61 33.20
C ALA A 538 -11.33 12.84 32.39
N GLY A 539 -12.29 12.66 31.47
CA GLY A 539 -12.74 13.73 30.58
C GLY A 539 -13.97 13.40 29.73
N ASN A 540 -14.48 14.42 29.04
CA ASN A 540 -15.55 14.32 28.04
C ASN A 540 -14.92 14.40 26.64
N TYR A 541 -15.17 13.43 25.78
CA TYR A 541 -14.59 13.30 24.44
C TYR A 541 -15.58 13.66 23.32
N GLY A 542 -16.70 14.28 23.69
CA GLY A 542 -17.44 15.16 22.80
C GLY A 542 -18.61 14.54 22.04
N TRP A 543 -18.64 13.23 21.78
CA TRP A 543 -19.78 12.61 21.09
C TRP A 543 -21.10 12.78 21.89
N PRO A 544 -22.25 13.13 21.26
CA PRO A 544 -22.50 13.23 19.82
C PRO A 544 -22.34 14.63 19.22
N TYR A 545 -21.81 15.59 19.98
CA TYR A 545 -21.73 16.99 19.56
C TYR A 545 -20.48 17.31 18.75
N PHE A 546 -19.43 16.51 18.88
CA PHE A 546 -18.15 16.72 18.21
C PHE A 546 -17.57 15.41 17.66
N VAL A 547 -16.76 15.52 16.60
CA VAL A 547 -15.91 14.45 16.05
C VAL A 547 -14.52 15.00 15.72
N GLY A 548 -13.52 14.12 15.62
CA GLY A 548 -12.14 14.43 15.34
C GLY A 548 -11.55 15.46 16.31
N ASN A 549 -10.95 16.52 15.77
CA ASN A 549 -10.38 17.60 16.57
C ASN A 549 -11.44 18.60 17.07
N ASN A 550 -12.46 18.11 17.78
CA ASN A 550 -13.63 18.89 18.24
C ASN A 550 -14.39 19.61 17.10
N ILE A 551 -14.54 18.98 15.94
CA ILE A 551 -15.34 19.50 14.84
C ILE A 551 -16.82 19.41 15.24
N ALA A 552 -17.47 20.57 15.40
CA ALA A 552 -18.81 20.66 15.97
C ALA A 552 -19.91 20.27 14.96
N TYR A 553 -20.90 19.52 15.45
CA TYR A 553 -22.20 19.41 14.81
C TYR A 553 -23.06 20.64 15.13
N PRO A 554 -24.00 21.02 14.26
CA PRO A 554 -25.07 21.94 14.60
C PRO A 554 -26.16 21.21 15.40
N GLU A 555 -26.89 21.96 16.22
CA GLU A 555 -28.25 21.57 16.59
C GLU A 555 -29.04 21.30 15.30
N TRP A 556 -29.82 20.23 15.28
CA TRP A 556 -30.57 19.85 14.09
C TRP A 556 -32.03 19.57 14.44
N ASP A 557 -32.93 20.36 13.88
CA ASP A 557 -34.37 20.12 13.99
C ASP A 557 -34.78 19.07 12.94
N PHE A 558 -35.10 17.86 13.39
CA PHE A 558 -35.48 16.75 12.52
C PHE A 558 -36.88 16.93 11.89
N ALA A 559 -37.77 17.70 12.51
CA ALA A 559 -39.10 17.97 11.99
C ALA A 559 -39.05 19.02 10.87
N THR A 560 -38.30 20.11 11.07
CA THR A 560 -38.20 21.20 10.08
C THR A 560 -37.02 21.06 9.12
N LYS A 561 -36.09 20.15 9.38
CA LYS A 561 -34.84 19.90 8.63
C LYS A 561 -33.97 21.16 8.54
N LYS A 562 -33.87 21.90 9.64
CA LYS A 562 -33.08 23.13 9.75
C LYS A 562 -31.94 22.97 10.74
N ALA A 563 -30.78 23.51 10.36
CA ALA A 563 -29.64 23.63 11.26
C ALA A 563 -29.81 24.83 12.20
N GLY A 564 -29.50 24.62 13.47
CA GLY A 564 -29.39 25.64 14.52
C GLY A 564 -27.94 26.07 14.74
N ALA A 565 -27.63 26.46 15.99
CA ALA A 565 -26.27 26.85 16.38
C ALA A 565 -25.33 25.64 16.44
N LEU A 566 -24.03 25.88 16.25
CA LEU A 566 -23.00 24.86 16.52
C LEU A 566 -22.84 24.66 18.03
N TYR A 567 -22.58 23.42 18.45
CA TYR A 567 -22.26 23.14 19.84
C TYR A 567 -20.91 23.74 20.26
N GLU A 568 -20.81 24.19 21.51
CA GLU A 568 -19.63 24.87 22.06
C GLU A 568 -18.73 23.90 22.86
N ALA A 569 -17.55 23.57 22.33
CA ALA A 569 -16.66 22.57 22.93
C ALA A 569 -16.21 22.90 24.37
N LYS A 570 -16.12 24.19 24.72
CA LYS A 570 -15.68 24.60 26.07
C LYS A 570 -16.76 24.45 27.14
N ALA A 571 -18.02 24.39 26.75
CA ALA A 571 -19.14 24.24 27.67
C ALA A 571 -20.35 23.59 26.95
N PRO A 572 -20.23 22.31 26.54
CA PRO A 572 -21.32 21.66 25.81
C PRO A 572 -22.56 21.55 26.68
N VAL A 573 -23.74 21.63 26.06
CA VAL A 573 -25.02 21.57 26.77
C VAL A 573 -25.85 20.42 26.21
N ASN A 574 -26.30 19.53 27.10
CA ASN A 574 -27.24 18.46 26.79
C ASN A 574 -28.64 18.85 27.23
N ASN A 575 -29.44 19.32 26.28
CA ASN A 575 -30.83 19.72 26.47
C ASN A 575 -31.84 18.67 26.01
N SER A 576 -31.37 17.46 25.65
CA SER A 576 -32.26 16.39 25.21
C SER A 576 -33.35 16.12 26.26
N PRO A 577 -34.61 15.90 25.83
CA PRO A 577 -35.69 15.50 26.72
C PRO A 577 -35.44 14.14 27.39
N ASN A 578 -34.51 13.34 26.84
CA ASN A 578 -34.12 12.03 27.37
C ASN A 578 -32.90 12.10 28.31
N ASN A 579 -32.34 13.29 28.57
CA ASN A 579 -31.21 13.46 29.48
C ASN A 579 -31.66 13.38 30.95
N THR A 580 -31.15 12.37 31.66
CA THR A 580 -31.36 12.20 33.11
C THR A 580 -30.19 12.70 33.96
N GLY A 581 -29.15 13.21 33.30
CA GLY A 581 -27.90 13.70 33.89
C GLY A 581 -27.85 15.22 34.07
N LEU A 582 -26.62 15.75 34.05
CA LEU A 582 -26.36 17.19 34.05
C LEU A 582 -26.62 17.77 32.65
N ASN A 583 -27.17 18.99 32.60
CA ASN A 583 -27.32 19.72 31.34
C ASN A 583 -25.99 20.35 30.91
N LYS A 584 -25.23 20.94 31.84
CA LYS A 584 -23.92 21.54 31.56
C LYS A 584 -22.84 20.46 31.68
N LEU A 585 -22.16 20.19 30.57
CA LEU A 585 -21.16 19.12 30.50
C LEU A 585 -19.74 19.66 30.71
N PRO A 586 -18.79 18.81 31.13
CA PRO A 586 -17.38 19.13 31.08
C PRO A 586 -16.94 19.49 29.65
N PRO A 587 -15.90 20.34 29.49
CA PRO A 587 -15.34 20.66 28.19
C PRO A 587 -14.97 19.41 27.38
N ALA A 588 -15.22 19.44 26.08
CA ALA A 588 -14.84 18.37 25.15
C ALA A 588 -13.33 18.36 24.90
N VAL A 589 -12.72 17.18 24.96
CA VAL A 589 -11.32 16.90 24.66
C VAL A 589 -11.21 16.43 23.21
N PRO A 590 -10.35 17.04 22.38
CA PRO A 590 -10.21 16.64 20.99
C PRO A 590 -9.50 15.28 20.84
N ALA A 591 -9.76 14.61 19.72
CA ALA A 591 -9.07 13.36 19.38
C ALA A 591 -7.57 13.56 19.16
N MET A 592 -6.78 12.52 19.50
CA MET A 592 -5.34 12.50 19.28
C MET A 592 -5.01 12.28 17.79
N ILE A 593 -5.73 11.37 17.14
CA ILE A 593 -5.64 11.06 15.70
C ILE A 593 -7.06 10.93 15.16
N TRP A 594 -7.34 11.46 13.97
CA TRP A 594 -8.66 11.33 13.32
C TRP A 594 -8.52 11.19 11.79
N TYR A 595 -9.37 10.35 11.18
CA TYR A 595 -9.33 10.15 9.73
C TYR A 595 -10.70 9.83 9.10
N PRO A 596 -11.00 10.40 7.91
CA PRO A 596 -12.22 10.14 7.16
C PRO A 596 -12.06 8.95 6.19
N TYR A 597 -13.07 8.70 5.33
CA TYR A 597 -13.00 7.69 4.27
C TYR A 597 -11.95 8.01 3.19
N ASP A 598 -11.78 9.30 2.86
CA ASP A 598 -10.72 9.81 2.00
C ASP A 598 -9.38 9.95 2.77
N ALA A 599 -8.32 10.29 2.04
CA ALA A 599 -7.01 10.47 2.66
C ALA A 599 -7.07 11.62 3.67
N SER A 600 -6.68 11.35 4.91
CA SER A 600 -6.54 12.40 5.93
C SER A 600 -5.47 13.41 5.49
N LYS A 601 -5.72 14.71 5.72
CA LYS A 601 -4.73 15.75 5.43
C LYS A 601 -3.63 15.74 6.48
N GLU A 602 -4.00 15.46 7.72
CA GLU A 602 -3.14 15.47 8.90
C GLU A 602 -2.41 14.14 9.08
N PHE A 603 -3.06 13.02 8.73
CA PHE A 603 -2.54 11.66 8.91
C PHE A 603 -2.65 10.82 7.62
N PRO A 604 -2.02 11.27 6.51
CA PRO A 604 -2.15 10.61 5.21
C PRO A 604 -1.66 9.16 5.19
N GLU A 605 -0.79 8.79 6.13
CA GLU A 605 -0.28 7.42 6.29
C GLU A 605 -1.37 6.40 6.63
N LEU A 606 -2.51 6.82 7.18
CA LEU A 606 -3.63 5.94 7.56
C LEU A 606 -4.43 5.41 6.35
N GLY A 607 -4.11 5.89 5.15
CA GLY A 607 -4.68 5.41 3.89
C GLY A 607 -6.10 5.94 3.60
N ILE A 608 -6.83 5.20 2.77
CA ILE A 608 -8.17 5.52 2.27
C ILE A 608 -9.07 4.28 2.30
N GLY A 609 -10.38 4.46 2.18
CA GLY A 609 -11.37 3.38 2.19
C GLY A 609 -12.28 3.44 3.42
N GLY A 610 -13.07 2.39 3.62
CA GLY A 610 -13.78 2.13 4.87
C GLY A 610 -12.87 2.24 6.08
N ARG A 611 -13.45 2.30 7.27
CA ARG A 611 -12.74 2.63 8.51
C ARG A 611 -13.37 1.95 9.70
N SER A 612 -12.53 1.47 10.60
CA SER A 612 -12.94 0.87 11.86
C SER A 612 -11.74 0.84 12.80
N ALA A 613 -11.47 1.96 13.46
CA ALA A 613 -10.33 2.14 14.37
C ALA A 613 -10.44 1.28 15.64
N MET A 614 -9.37 0.55 15.99
CA MET A 614 -9.28 -0.27 17.20
C MET A 614 -7.88 -0.17 17.82
N ALA A 615 -7.81 0.02 19.14
CA ALA A 615 -6.55 -0.15 19.85
C ALA A 615 -6.25 -1.65 20.05
N GLY A 616 -4.98 -2.03 20.08
CA GLY A 616 -4.53 -3.35 20.51
C GLY A 616 -3.86 -3.25 21.88
N GLU A 617 -2.61 -3.68 21.98
CA GLU A 617 -1.83 -3.63 23.23
C GLU A 617 -0.50 -2.91 23.06
N PHE A 618 0.03 -2.37 24.16
CA PHE A 618 1.40 -1.88 24.23
C PHE A 618 2.40 -3.03 24.27
N TYR A 619 3.42 -2.97 23.44
CA TYR A 619 4.55 -3.87 23.57
C TYR A 619 5.53 -3.39 24.64
N THR A 620 5.84 -4.26 25.61
CA THR A 620 6.89 -4.01 26.60
C THR A 620 8.03 -5.00 26.38
N PHE A 621 9.21 -4.49 26.03
CA PHE A 621 10.39 -5.29 25.82
C PHE A 621 10.94 -5.79 27.17
N ASN A 622 10.98 -7.11 27.34
CA ASN A 622 11.60 -7.73 28.49
C ASN A 622 13.02 -8.21 28.16
N LYS A 623 14.02 -7.43 28.60
CA LYS A 623 15.44 -7.76 28.43
C LYS A 623 15.86 -9.07 29.10
N SER A 624 15.21 -9.48 30.19
CA SER A 624 15.52 -10.74 30.88
C SER A 624 14.82 -11.96 30.29
N SER A 625 13.93 -11.77 29.32
CA SER A 625 13.24 -12.87 28.64
C SER A 625 14.22 -13.67 27.78
N THR A 626 14.25 -14.99 27.97
CA THR A 626 15.06 -15.94 27.17
C THR A 626 14.43 -16.28 25.83
N SER A 627 13.21 -15.80 25.57
CA SER A 627 12.53 -16.00 24.29
C SER A 627 13.37 -15.42 23.14
N LYS A 628 13.63 -16.25 22.13
CA LYS A 628 14.24 -15.83 20.86
C LYS A 628 13.23 -15.24 19.88
N PHE A 629 11.94 -15.45 20.14
CA PHE A 629 10.83 -15.03 19.28
C PHE A 629 10.22 -13.69 19.70
N LYS A 630 10.76 -13.08 20.76
CA LYS A 630 10.30 -11.78 21.26
C LYS A 630 10.54 -10.70 20.22
N PHE A 631 9.60 -9.76 20.13
CA PHE A 631 9.81 -8.58 19.30
C PHE A 631 11.07 -7.80 19.77
N PRO A 632 11.74 -7.08 18.87
CA PRO A 632 12.94 -6.34 19.20
C PRO A 632 12.63 -5.13 20.10
N GLU A 633 13.64 -4.68 20.86
CA GLU A 633 13.58 -3.49 21.74
C GLU A 633 13.11 -2.23 21.00
N PHE A 634 13.30 -2.18 19.67
CA PHE A 634 12.75 -1.14 18.80
C PHE A 634 11.26 -0.85 19.05
N TYR A 635 10.44 -1.86 19.40
CA TYR A 635 9.01 -1.67 19.65
C TYR A 635 8.67 -1.39 21.13
N ASP A 636 9.64 -1.28 22.05
CA ASP A 636 9.33 -1.02 23.47
C ASP A 636 8.53 0.27 23.66
N GLY A 637 7.42 0.19 24.38
CA GLY A 637 6.53 1.32 24.64
C GLY A 637 5.65 1.73 23.46
N THR A 638 5.65 0.98 22.36
CA THR A 638 4.79 1.23 21.20
C THR A 638 3.39 0.64 21.44
N LEU A 639 2.35 1.40 21.09
CA LEU A 639 0.97 0.88 21.01
C LEU A 639 0.73 0.33 19.61
N PHE A 640 0.34 -0.94 19.51
CA PHE A 640 -0.13 -1.49 18.24
C PHE A 640 -1.63 -1.19 18.09
N VAL A 641 -2.00 -0.54 17.00
CA VAL A 641 -3.39 -0.23 16.64
C VAL A 641 -3.73 -0.87 15.30
N MET A 642 -5.02 -1.04 15.04
CA MET A 642 -5.50 -1.72 13.85
C MET A 642 -6.71 -1.01 13.25
N ASP A 643 -6.91 -1.21 11.95
CA ASP A 643 -8.16 -0.85 11.26
C ASP A 643 -8.75 -2.08 10.59
N TRP A 644 -9.97 -2.44 11.01
CA TRP A 644 -10.65 -3.64 10.55
C TRP A 644 -11.06 -3.55 9.07
N MET A 645 -11.49 -2.37 8.59
CA MET A 645 -11.93 -2.17 7.20
C MET A 645 -10.74 -2.09 6.25
N ARG A 646 -9.69 -1.37 6.64
CA ARG A 646 -8.48 -1.14 5.83
C ARG A 646 -7.45 -2.24 5.95
N ASN A 647 -7.67 -3.18 6.87
CA ASN A 647 -6.92 -4.42 6.98
C ASN A 647 -5.41 -4.21 7.21
N TRP A 648 -5.08 -3.31 8.12
CA TRP A 648 -3.70 -3.01 8.49
C TRP A 648 -3.49 -2.98 9.99
N VAL A 649 -2.22 -3.06 10.39
CA VAL A 649 -1.74 -2.84 11.75
C VAL A 649 -0.68 -1.75 11.72
N MET A 650 -0.69 -0.86 12.71
CA MET A 650 0.28 0.21 12.88
C MET A 650 0.86 0.24 14.28
N ALA A 651 2.13 0.61 14.37
CA ALA A 651 2.87 0.91 15.58
C ALA A 651 2.82 2.43 15.85
N LEU A 652 2.10 2.86 16.89
CA LEU A 652 2.08 4.25 17.34
C LEU A 652 3.15 4.49 18.41
N ARG A 653 3.94 5.54 18.21
CA ARG A 653 5.02 5.94 19.13
C ARG A 653 4.67 7.20 19.90
N PHE A 654 5.17 7.24 21.13
CA PHE A 654 4.97 8.36 22.05
C PHE A 654 6.28 8.82 22.66
N ASP A 655 6.35 10.11 23.03
CA ASP A 655 7.47 10.63 23.81
C ASP A 655 7.32 10.28 25.31
N ALA A 656 8.29 10.68 26.15
CA ALA A 656 8.26 10.41 27.59
C ALA A 656 7.08 11.08 28.32
N ASN A 657 6.45 12.08 27.68
CA ASN A 657 5.24 12.72 28.15
C ASN A 657 4.02 12.14 27.43
N GLU A 658 4.07 10.95 26.84
CA GLU A 658 2.98 10.28 26.10
C GLU A 658 2.44 11.08 24.89
N ASN A 659 3.13 12.11 24.40
CA ASN A 659 2.67 12.82 23.21
C ASN A 659 2.88 11.96 21.97
N PHE A 660 1.87 11.88 21.09
CA PHE A 660 2.01 11.17 19.82
C PHE A 660 3.15 11.75 18.99
N VAL A 661 4.04 10.88 18.51
CA VAL A 661 5.20 11.25 17.70
C VAL A 661 4.99 10.88 16.24
N ARG A 662 4.63 9.61 15.97
CA ARG A 662 4.39 9.09 14.62
C ARG A 662 3.70 7.73 14.64
N ALA A 663 3.12 7.36 13.50
CA ALA A 663 2.61 6.03 13.20
C ALA A 663 3.51 5.32 12.18
N GLU A 664 3.76 4.04 12.38
CA GLU A 664 4.60 3.19 11.52
C GLU A 664 3.77 1.98 11.05
N PRO A 665 3.63 1.72 9.74
CA PRO A 665 3.03 0.47 9.28
C PRO A 665 3.78 -0.73 9.84
N PHE A 666 3.05 -1.75 10.27
CA PHE A 666 3.62 -3.00 10.77
C PHE A 666 3.25 -4.15 9.83
N MET A 667 4.27 -4.82 9.26
CA MET A 667 4.11 -5.93 8.32
C MET A 667 3.19 -5.57 7.13
N ALA A 668 3.31 -4.36 6.58
CA ALA A 668 2.42 -3.90 5.51
C ALA A 668 2.58 -4.72 4.23
N LEU A 669 3.77 -5.30 4.01
CA LEU A 669 4.07 -6.06 2.79
C LEU A 669 3.79 -7.56 2.92
N ASN A 670 3.86 -8.12 4.13
CA ASN A 670 3.85 -9.56 4.36
C ASN A 670 2.92 -10.04 5.49
N GLY A 671 2.16 -9.14 6.12
CA GLY A 671 1.30 -9.47 7.26
C GLY A 671 0.13 -10.39 6.93
N ASP A 672 -0.37 -10.35 5.68
CA ASP A 672 -1.60 -11.07 5.25
C ASP A 672 -2.72 -10.94 6.29
N PHE A 673 -2.96 -9.74 6.81
CA PHE A 673 -3.97 -9.54 7.82
C PHE A 673 -5.36 -9.88 7.26
N ARG A 674 -6.26 -10.40 8.11
CA ARG A 674 -7.64 -10.75 7.74
C ARG A 674 -8.64 -10.07 8.67
N ARG A 675 -8.70 -8.75 8.55
CA ARG A 675 -9.50 -7.85 9.39
C ARG A 675 -9.21 -8.08 10.86
N PRO A 676 -8.01 -7.66 11.31
CA PRO A 676 -7.61 -7.83 12.70
C PRO A 676 -8.65 -7.16 13.59
N ILE A 677 -9.07 -7.86 14.65
CA ILE A 677 -10.14 -7.42 15.56
C ILE A 677 -9.64 -7.26 16.99
N ASP A 678 -8.59 -7.98 17.35
CA ASP A 678 -7.92 -7.85 18.64
C ASP A 678 -6.51 -8.44 18.62
N LEU A 679 -5.63 -7.97 19.51
CA LEU A 679 -4.28 -8.50 19.69
C LEU A 679 -3.80 -8.35 21.13
N ALA A 680 -2.95 -9.27 21.57
CA ALA A 680 -2.25 -9.18 22.85
C ALA A 680 -0.87 -9.85 22.81
N PHE A 681 -0.01 -9.53 23.76
CA PHE A 681 1.35 -10.07 23.89
C PHE A 681 1.46 -11.06 25.04
N GLY A 682 2.14 -12.19 24.78
CA GLY A 682 2.60 -13.07 25.85
C GLY A 682 3.81 -12.50 26.59
N LYS A 683 4.06 -12.97 27.82
CA LYS A 683 5.28 -12.63 28.59
C LYS A 683 6.60 -13.02 27.88
N ASN A 684 6.50 -13.92 26.90
CA ASN A 684 7.59 -14.32 26.01
C ASN A 684 7.85 -13.29 24.88
N GLY A 685 7.07 -12.21 24.80
CA GLY A 685 7.19 -11.15 23.79
C GLY A 685 6.67 -11.51 22.40
N VAL A 686 5.87 -12.58 22.30
CA VAL A 686 5.18 -13.01 21.07
C VAL A 686 3.79 -12.37 21.03
N MET A 687 3.39 -11.87 19.86
CA MET A 687 2.06 -11.32 19.64
C MET A 687 1.08 -12.43 19.24
N TYR A 688 -0.11 -12.41 19.81
CA TYR A 688 -1.27 -13.20 19.40
C TYR A 688 -2.34 -12.24 18.87
N MET A 689 -3.07 -12.66 17.86
CA MET A 689 -4.05 -11.81 17.19
C MET A 689 -5.26 -12.63 16.74
N LEU A 690 -6.44 -12.05 16.93
CA LEU A 690 -7.68 -12.51 16.33
C LEU A 690 -7.91 -11.79 15.01
N GLU A 691 -8.29 -12.56 14.01
CA GLU A 691 -8.66 -12.09 12.68
C GLU A 691 -10.12 -12.44 12.43
N TYR A 692 -10.95 -11.44 12.14
CA TYR A 692 -12.41 -11.60 11.99
C TYR A 692 -12.78 -12.38 10.72
N GLY A 693 -11.93 -12.33 9.69
CA GLY A 693 -12.17 -12.98 8.40
C GLY A 693 -12.79 -12.07 7.34
N SER A 694 -13.27 -12.68 6.25
CA SER A 694 -13.51 -12.01 4.99
C SER A 694 -14.78 -11.14 4.90
N VAL A 695 -15.81 -11.42 5.69
CA VAL A 695 -17.15 -10.81 5.55
C VAL A 695 -17.74 -10.50 6.93
N TYR A 696 -18.29 -9.29 7.11
CA TYR A 696 -18.93 -8.89 8.36
C TYR A 696 -20.15 -9.78 8.67
N GLY A 697 -20.30 -10.15 9.94
CA GLY A 697 -21.45 -10.91 10.46
C GLY A 697 -21.65 -12.30 9.84
N ALA A 698 -20.71 -12.76 9.01
CA ALA A 698 -20.77 -14.07 8.38
C ALA A 698 -19.90 -15.09 9.13
N ASP A 699 -20.19 -16.36 8.88
CA ASP A 699 -19.30 -17.46 9.23
C ASP A 699 -18.15 -17.47 8.22
N ASN A 700 -16.95 -17.11 8.68
CA ASN A 700 -15.77 -16.90 7.83
C ASN A 700 -14.79 -18.05 8.01
N GLU A 701 -14.62 -18.89 6.98
CA GLU A 701 -13.60 -19.96 6.96
C GLU A 701 -12.17 -19.41 7.18
N ASP A 702 -11.96 -18.13 6.86
CA ASP A 702 -10.69 -17.42 7.02
C ASP A 702 -10.60 -16.55 8.28
N ALA A 703 -11.51 -16.68 9.23
CA ALA A 703 -11.35 -16.14 10.59
C ALA A 703 -10.36 -16.99 11.39
N ARG A 704 -9.44 -16.33 12.10
CA ARG A 704 -8.22 -17.01 12.60
C ARG A 704 -7.81 -16.55 14.00
N LEU A 705 -7.18 -17.47 14.73
CA LEU A 705 -6.20 -17.13 15.77
C LEU A 705 -4.81 -17.31 15.18
N VAL A 706 -3.99 -16.26 15.26
CA VAL A 706 -2.62 -16.28 14.73
C VAL A 706 -1.63 -15.88 15.82
N LYS A 707 -0.38 -16.33 15.67
CA LYS A 707 0.77 -15.77 16.40
C LYS A 707 1.74 -15.12 15.44
N ILE A 708 2.42 -14.08 15.89
CA ILE A 708 3.47 -13.37 15.16
C ILE A 708 4.73 -13.37 16.03
N GLU A 709 5.81 -13.90 15.47
CA GLU A 709 7.12 -14.09 16.12
C GLU A 709 8.19 -13.32 15.36
N TYR A 710 9.20 -12.79 16.06
CA TYR A 710 10.35 -12.16 15.41
C TYR A 710 11.52 -13.14 15.30
N ASN A 711 12.02 -13.38 14.08
CA ASN A 711 13.15 -14.25 13.83
C ASN A 711 14.48 -13.49 13.87
N THR A 712 15.24 -13.69 14.95
CA THR A 712 16.60 -13.16 15.11
C THR A 712 17.69 -14.04 14.51
N ASP A 713 17.37 -15.30 14.20
CA ASP A 713 18.34 -16.26 13.68
C ASP A 713 18.50 -16.07 12.14
N ASN A 714 19.51 -16.72 11.57
CA ASN A 714 19.73 -16.77 10.13
C ASN A 714 18.48 -17.30 9.41
N ARG A 715 18.04 -16.59 8.36
CA ARG A 715 16.87 -16.94 7.55
C ARG A 715 17.32 -17.82 6.40
N ALA A 716 16.47 -18.77 6.01
CA ALA A 716 16.74 -19.54 4.80
C ALA A 716 16.73 -18.59 3.58
N PRO A 717 17.60 -18.83 2.58
CA PRO A 717 17.60 -18.03 1.36
C PRO A 717 16.27 -18.17 0.62
N ILE A 718 15.96 -17.24 -0.28
CA ILE A 718 14.82 -17.39 -1.19
C ILE A 718 15.34 -18.06 -2.46
N ALA A 719 14.83 -19.25 -2.78
CA ALA A 719 15.05 -19.90 -4.08
C ALA A 719 14.00 -19.44 -5.09
N LYS A 720 14.44 -19.06 -6.29
CA LYS A 720 13.57 -18.78 -7.44
C LYS A 720 14.13 -19.45 -8.68
N ALA A 721 13.37 -20.39 -9.22
CA ALA A 721 13.77 -21.18 -10.39
C ALA A 721 12.85 -20.88 -11.57
N TYR A 722 13.46 -20.59 -12.71
CA TYR A 722 12.76 -20.40 -13.97
C TYR A 722 13.42 -21.24 -15.05
N ALA A 723 12.62 -21.64 -16.03
CA ALA A 723 13.05 -22.39 -17.19
C ALA A 723 12.57 -21.70 -18.46
N THR A 724 13.38 -21.71 -19.51
CA THR A 724 12.94 -21.26 -20.84
C THR A 724 13.56 -22.17 -21.87
N ASP A 725 12.77 -22.62 -22.84
CA ASP A 725 13.34 -23.34 -23.98
C ASP A 725 14.11 -22.39 -24.92
N SER A 726 14.96 -22.99 -25.74
CA SER A 726 15.86 -22.27 -26.65
C SER A 726 15.13 -21.47 -27.75
N VAL A 727 13.92 -21.88 -28.12
CA VAL A 727 13.09 -21.26 -29.18
C VAL A 727 12.36 -20.03 -28.63
N ALA A 728 11.74 -20.16 -27.45
CA ALA A 728 11.10 -19.06 -26.73
C ALA A 728 12.11 -17.95 -26.39
N MET A 729 13.33 -18.31 -26.01
CA MET A 729 14.42 -17.34 -25.84
C MET A 729 14.78 -16.59 -27.12
N ALA A 730 14.85 -17.28 -28.27
CA ALA A 730 15.15 -16.64 -29.54
C ALA A 730 14.04 -15.66 -29.96
N GLN A 731 12.78 -16.02 -29.70
CA GLN A 731 11.62 -15.14 -29.93
C GLN A 731 11.59 -13.95 -28.97
N ALA A 732 11.89 -14.14 -27.69
CA ALA A 732 11.99 -13.05 -26.70
C ALA A 732 13.15 -12.10 -27.03
N SER A 733 14.28 -12.64 -27.48
CA SER A 733 15.46 -11.85 -27.90
C SER A 733 15.17 -11.00 -29.14
N ALA A 734 14.29 -11.46 -30.04
CA ALA A 734 13.85 -10.70 -31.21
C ALA A 734 12.87 -9.56 -30.89
N ARG A 735 12.28 -9.52 -29.68
CA ARG A 735 11.30 -8.52 -29.22
C ARG A 735 11.87 -7.48 -28.25
N SER A 736 13.18 -7.45 -28.04
CA SER A 736 13.82 -6.66 -26.98
C SER A 736 13.71 -5.14 -27.19
N TYR A 737 12.71 -4.51 -26.57
CA TYR A 737 12.73 -3.07 -26.29
C TYR A 737 12.10 -2.79 -24.92
N LEU A 738 12.80 -1.95 -24.14
CA LEU A 738 12.37 -1.23 -22.93
C LEU A 738 12.63 -1.92 -21.58
N THR A 739 13.45 -1.24 -20.76
CA THR A 739 13.96 -1.58 -19.42
C THR A 739 15.05 -2.65 -19.39
N SER A 740 15.91 -2.61 -18.37
CA SER A 740 17.07 -3.48 -18.14
C SER A 740 16.74 -4.99 -17.98
N ASP A 741 15.51 -5.39 -18.30
CA ASP A 741 14.92 -6.67 -18.02
C ASP A 741 14.14 -7.27 -19.21
N PRO A 742 14.84 -7.77 -20.23
CA PRO A 742 14.43 -9.08 -20.77
C PRO A 742 15.61 -9.99 -21.17
N ARG A 743 16.81 -9.80 -20.60
CA ARG A 743 17.98 -10.64 -20.93
C ARG A 743 17.93 -12.07 -20.36
N MET A 744 17.00 -12.34 -19.44
CA MET A 744 16.90 -13.63 -18.72
C MET A 744 15.77 -14.55 -19.22
N GLY A 745 14.96 -14.10 -20.18
CA GLY A 745 13.78 -14.85 -20.65
C GLY A 745 12.56 -14.68 -19.72
N PRO A 746 11.39 -15.23 -20.11
CA PRO A 746 10.17 -15.20 -19.29
C PRO A 746 10.32 -16.04 -18.01
N GLU A 747 9.63 -15.62 -16.94
CA GLU A 747 9.55 -16.29 -15.63
C GLU A 747 8.67 -17.56 -15.67
N LEU A 748 8.98 -18.52 -16.55
CA LEU A 748 8.19 -19.76 -16.66
C LEU A 748 8.66 -20.79 -15.64
N THR A 749 7.71 -21.34 -14.87
CA THR A 749 7.94 -22.46 -13.94
C THR A 749 7.62 -23.82 -14.55
N GLU A 750 7.13 -23.82 -15.79
CA GLU A 750 6.88 -25.03 -16.58
C GLU A 750 7.33 -24.80 -18.03
N VAL A 751 8.02 -25.78 -18.60
CA VAL A 751 8.42 -25.80 -20.01
C VAL A 751 8.05 -27.16 -20.60
N THR A 752 7.43 -27.13 -21.79
CA THR A 752 7.04 -28.34 -22.50
C THR A 752 7.60 -28.33 -23.92
N GLY A 753 8.08 -29.47 -24.42
CA GLY A 753 8.53 -29.56 -25.80
C GLY A 753 8.97 -30.97 -26.25
N PRO A 754 9.29 -31.14 -27.53
CA PRO A 754 9.67 -32.44 -28.09
C PRO A 754 11.08 -32.84 -27.64
N ALA A 755 11.36 -34.15 -27.62
CA ALA A 755 12.70 -34.67 -27.39
C ALA A 755 13.57 -34.56 -28.68
N PRO A 756 14.84 -34.11 -28.61
CA PRO A 756 15.52 -33.57 -27.43
C PRO A 756 15.11 -32.12 -27.15
N LEU A 757 14.87 -31.80 -25.88
CA LEU A 757 14.50 -30.46 -25.42
C LEU A 757 15.67 -29.79 -24.70
N ARG A 758 16.22 -28.72 -25.30
CA ARG A 758 17.27 -27.89 -24.67
C ARG A 758 16.64 -26.72 -23.92
N VAL A 759 16.86 -26.70 -22.61
CA VAL A 759 16.31 -25.72 -21.66
C VAL A 759 17.42 -24.89 -21.04
N LYS A 760 17.23 -23.58 -20.97
CA LYS A 760 18.03 -22.68 -20.13
C LYS A 760 17.30 -22.46 -18.83
N PHE A 761 18.02 -22.59 -17.73
CA PHE A 761 17.52 -22.33 -16.40
C PHE A 761 18.04 -20.99 -15.91
N ALA A 762 17.24 -20.33 -15.07
CA ALA A 762 17.59 -19.07 -14.45
C ALA A 762 17.24 -19.08 -12.97
N SER A 763 18.10 -18.44 -12.17
CA SER A 763 17.91 -18.27 -10.73
C SER A 763 17.63 -16.81 -10.34
N ARG A 764 17.08 -16.00 -11.24
CA ARG A 764 16.85 -14.57 -10.98
C ARG A 764 15.87 -14.40 -9.81
N GLY A 765 16.10 -13.41 -8.96
CA GLY A 765 15.31 -13.23 -7.73
C GLY A 765 15.70 -14.17 -6.59
N THR A 766 16.56 -15.17 -6.84
CA THR A 766 17.21 -15.94 -5.79
C THR A 766 18.16 -15.04 -5.02
N ARG A 767 17.97 -14.93 -3.71
CA ARG A 767 18.76 -14.06 -2.84
C ARG A 767 18.79 -14.61 -1.43
N ASP A 768 19.86 -14.29 -0.72
CA ASP A 768 19.86 -14.40 0.73
C ASP A 768 19.09 -13.22 1.32
N LEU A 769 18.44 -13.44 2.46
CA LEU A 769 17.79 -12.36 3.18
C LEU A 769 18.76 -11.69 4.17
N ASP A 770 19.79 -12.42 4.63
CA ASP A 770 20.85 -11.96 5.51
C ASP A 770 22.10 -11.53 4.69
N ASP A 771 22.87 -10.58 5.22
CA ASP A 771 23.85 -9.82 4.44
C ASP A 771 24.94 -10.65 3.73
N ASN A 772 25.09 -10.40 2.42
CA ASN A 772 26.23 -10.78 1.57
C ASN A 772 26.71 -12.24 1.67
N ASP A 773 25.82 -13.16 2.05
CA ASP A 773 26.16 -14.56 2.02
C ASP A 773 26.31 -15.04 0.57
N LYS A 774 27.46 -15.65 0.31
CA LYS A 774 27.73 -16.25 -0.99
C LYS A 774 26.91 -17.52 -1.11
N LEU A 775 25.78 -17.43 -1.81
CA LEU A 775 24.92 -18.59 -2.06
C LEU A 775 25.64 -19.66 -2.88
N THR A 776 25.41 -20.91 -2.49
CA THR A 776 25.79 -22.09 -3.27
C THR A 776 24.57 -22.63 -4.02
N TYR A 777 24.69 -22.78 -5.34
CA TYR A 777 23.61 -23.24 -6.22
C TYR A 777 23.81 -24.72 -6.57
N GLN A 778 22.72 -25.48 -6.55
CA GLN A 778 22.67 -26.88 -6.98
C GLN A 778 21.41 -27.10 -7.81
N TRP A 779 21.57 -27.46 -9.08
CA TRP A 779 20.48 -27.86 -9.96
C TRP A 779 20.41 -29.39 -10.05
N LEU A 780 19.24 -29.94 -9.72
CA LEU A 780 18.94 -31.37 -9.83
C LEU A 780 17.97 -31.59 -11.00
N PHE A 781 18.45 -32.09 -12.14
CA PHE A 781 17.65 -32.24 -13.36
C PHE A 781 16.79 -33.52 -13.39
N ASP A 782 17.17 -34.53 -12.60
CA ASP A 782 16.50 -35.84 -12.48
C ASP A 782 15.95 -36.11 -11.06
N GLY A 783 15.98 -35.07 -10.20
CA GLY A 783 15.58 -35.14 -8.79
C GLY A 783 16.52 -35.91 -7.86
N LYS A 784 17.65 -36.44 -8.36
CA LYS A 784 18.56 -37.30 -7.56
C LYS A 784 20.03 -36.90 -7.63
N THR A 785 20.48 -36.28 -8.72
CA THR A 785 21.90 -35.97 -8.94
C THR A 785 22.10 -34.48 -9.19
N VAL A 786 23.13 -33.87 -8.57
CA VAL A 786 23.52 -32.48 -8.88
C VAL A 786 24.10 -32.44 -10.28
N GLY A 787 23.36 -31.86 -11.23
CA GLY A 787 23.73 -31.75 -12.63
C GLY A 787 24.44 -30.44 -13.00
N ALA A 788 24.31 -29.39 -12.19
CA ALA A 788 25.02 -28.12 -12.37
C ALA A 788 25.10 -27.30 -11.08
N THR A 789 26.10 -26.42 -10.99
CA THR A 789 26.32 -25.50 -9.85
C THR A 789 26.40 -24.03 -10.25
N SER A 790 26.32 -23.71 -11.54
CA SER A 790 26.18 -22.32 -11.98
C SER A 790 24.74 -21.84 -11.71
N PRO A 791 24.52 -20.53 -11.45
CA PRO A 791 23.19 -20.01 -11.17
C PRO A 791 22.23 -20.14 -12.37
N ASN A 792 22.75 -20.04 -13.59
CA ASN A 792 21.94 -20.06 -14.82
C ASN A 792 22.47 -21.10 -15.84
N PRO A 793 22.31 -22.41 -15.59
CA PRO A 793 22.83 -23.46 -16.46
C PRO A 793 21.92 -23.68 -17.68
N THR A 794 22.41 -24.47 -18.63
CA THR A 794 21.60 -25.05 -19.71
C THR A 794 21.69 -26.57 -19.65
N TYR A 795 20.59 -27.27 -19.86
CA TYR A 795 20.55 -28.73 -19.89
C TYR A 795 19.65 -29.23 -21.03
N THR A 796 19.99 -30.38 -21.61
CA THR A 796 19.24 -30.99 -22.72
C THR A 796 18.66 -32.31 -22.28
N TYR A 797 17.34 -32.41 -22.26
CA TYR A 797 16.62 -33.66 -22.00
C TYR A 797 16.44 -34.43 -23.30
N THR A 798 17.04 -35.61 -23.41
CA THR A 798 17.04 -36.41 -24.63
C THR A 798 15.92 -37.44 -24.69
N GLN A 799 15.33 -37.81 -23.55
CA GLN A 799 14.28 -38.83 -23.47
C GLN A 799 12.93 -38.20 -23.09
N PRO A 800 11.81 -38.67 -23.70
CA PRO A 800 10.47 -38.32 -23.25
C PRO A 800 10.25 -38.63 -21.76
N GLY A 801 9.61 -37.71 -21.03
CA GLY A 801 9.42 -37.82 -19.59
C GLY A 801 8.94 -36.50 -18.97
N ILE A 802 8.42 -36.57 -17.75
CA ILE A 802 8.14 -35.39 -16.92
C ILE A 802 9.26 -35.31 -15.86
N TYR A 803 10.06 -34.26 -15.93
CA TYR A 803 11.20 -34.05 -15.05
C TYR A 803 10.89 -32.90 -14.09
N GLN A 804 11.00 -33.16 -12.79
CA GLN A 804 10.96 -32.12 -11.76
C GLN A 804 12.38 -31.63 -11.52
N THR A 805 12.69 -30.46 -12.06
CA THR A 805 14.02 -29.87 -11.92
C THR A 805 14.04 -28.95 -10.73
N VAL A 806 14.89 -29.27 -9.76
CA VAL A 806 14.95 -28.55 -8.48
C VAL A 806 16.18 -27.66 -8.46
N LEU A 807 15.98 -26.37 -8.24
CA LEU A 807 17.03 -25.48 -7.78
C LEU A 807 17.08 -25.56 -6.26
N LYS A 808 18.20 -26.00 -5.71
CA LYS A 808 18.53 -25.85 -4.30
C LYS A 808 19.58 -24.75 -4.15
N VAL A 809 19.29 -23.77 -3.30
CA VAL A 809 20.27 -22.79 -2.86
C VAL A 809 20.55 -22.94 -1.38
N THR A 810 21.81 -22.86 -1.01
CA THR A 810 22.27 -22.97 0.39
C THR A 810 23.10 -21.74 0.74
N ASP A 811 22.81 -21.17 1.90
CA ASP A 811 23.57 -20.05 2.46
C ASP A 811 24.85 -20.53 3.16
N LYS A 812 25.59 -19.61 3.78
CA LYS A 812 26.84 -19.95 4.48
C LYS A 812 26.59 -20.66 5.82
N SER A 813 25.44 -20.40 6.44
CA SER A 813 25.00 -21.01 7.70
C SER A 813 24.50 -22.45 7.52
N GLY A 814 24.31 -22.89 6.27
CA GLY A 814 23.85 -24.22 5.88
C GLY A 814 22.34 -24.35 5.74
N LEU A 815 21.56 -23.27 5.89
CA LEU A 815 20.13 -23.32 5.56
C LEU A 815 19.97 -23.32 4.05
N SER A 816 18.94 -24.02 3.58
CA SER A 816 18.67 -24.15 2.17
C SER A 816 17.21 -23.96 1.84
N ALA A 817 16.95 -23.36 0.70
CA ALA A 817 15.63 -23.34 0.09
C ALA A 817 15.67 -24.00 -1.28
N THR A 818 14.51 -24.49 -1.70
CA THR A 818 14.32 -25.11 -2.99
C THR A 818 13.19 -24.45 -3.76
N ASP A 819 13.37 -24.35 -5.06
CA ASP A 819 12.27 -24.05 -5.97
C ASP A 819 12.30 -25.07 -7.12
N THR A 820 11.14 -25.38 -7.68
CA THR A 820 10.98 -26.49 -8.63
C THR A 820 10.33 -26.02 -9.91
N VAL A 821 10.91 -26.43 -11.04
CA VAL A 821 10.35 -26.21 -12.38
C VAL A 821 10.06 -27.54 -13.06
N ALA A 822 8.90 -27.63 -13.69
CA ALA A 822 8.48 -28.82 -14.41
C ALA A 822 8.98 -28.75 -15.87
N VAL A 823 9.72 -29.76 -16.31
CA VAL A 823 10.14 -29.91 -17.71
C VAL A 823 9.47 -31.14 -18.30
N LYS A 824 8.53 -30.92 -19.22
CA LYS A 824 7.73 -31.97 -19.87
C LYS A 824 8.28 -32.21 -21.27
N VAL A 825 8.84 -33.40 -21.48
CA VAL A 825 9.57 -33.74 -22.70
C VAL A 825 8.83 -34.84 -23.46
N GLY A 826 8.70 -34.67 -24.76
CA GLY A 826 8.15 -35.70 -25.66
C GLY A 826 6.72 -35.43 -26.15
N ASN A 827 6.21 -34.22 -25.98
CA ASN A 827 5.08 -33.70 -26.75
C ASN A 827 5.32 -32.20 -27.04
N ALA A 828 5.03 -31.73 -28.24
CA ALA A 828 5.11 -30.32 -28.61
C ALA A 828 3.70 -29.71 -28.60
N SER A 829 3.54 -28.48 -28.10
CA SER A 829 2.25 -27.81 -28.23
C SER A 829 1.90 -27.62 -29.72
N PRO A 830 0.66 -27.93 -30.15
CA PRO A 830 0.28 -27.75 -31.53
C PRO A 830 0.27 -26.27 -31.89
N GLU A 831 0.89 -25.92 -33.03
CA GLU A 831 0.89 -24.56 -33.57
C GLU A 831 -0.48 -24.31 -34.22
N VAL A 832 -1.34 -23.55 -33.54
CA VAL A 832 -2.62 -23.10 -34.10
C VAL A 832 -2.42 -21.71 -34.69
N THR A 833 -2.78 -21.53 -35.95
CA THR A 833 -2.72 -20.24 -36.63
C THR A 833 -4.06 -19.94 -37.27
N ILE A 834 -4.63 -18.77 -36.97
CA ILE A 834 -5.78 -18.24 -37.71
C ILE A 834 -5.22 -17.48 -38.92
N ALA A 835 -5.22 -18.11 -40.08
CA ALA A 835 -4.84 -17.47 -41.34
C ALA A 835 -6.03 -16.67 -41.90
N THR A 836 -5.76 -15.44 -42.32
CA THR A 836 -6.75 -14.56 -42.95
C THR A 836 -6.06 -13.68 -43.99
N THR A 837 -6.81 -13.24 -45.01
CA THR A 837 -6.37 -12.22 -45.97
C THR A 837 -6.68 -10.79 -45.49
N GLY A 838 -7.50 -10.65 -44.43
CA GLY A 838 -7.85 -9.38 -43.82
C GLY A 838 -6.91 -9.00 -42.66
N ASN A 839 -7.16 -7.84 -42.07
CA ASN A 839 -6.43 -7.34 -40.91
C ASN A 839 -6.79 -8.13 -39.63
N LYS A 840 -5.81 -8.38 -38.75
CA LYS A 840 -6.03 -9.12 -37.48
C LYS A 840 -6.31 -8.24 -36.26
N SER A 841 -6.42 -6.92 -36.44
CA SER A 841 -6.69 -5.96 -35.36
C SER A 841 -7.97 -5.18 -35.57
N PHE A 842 -8.41 -4.99 -36.82
CA PHE A 842 -9.54 -4.12 -37.15
C PHE A 842 -10.63 -4.81 -37.95
N TYR A 843 -11.85 -4.34 -37.76
CA TYR A 843 -12.97 -4.56 -38.67
C TYR A 843 -13.48 -3.25 -39.29
N TRP A 844 -14.09 -3.38 -40.47
CA TRP A 844 -14.77 -2.30 -41.17
C TRP A 844 -16.24 -2.67 -41.38
N GLU A 845 -17.09 -1.65 -41.43
CA GLU A 845 -18.53 -1.80 -41.62
C GLU A 845 -18.86 -2.68 -42.83
N ASN A 846 -19.80 -3.60 -42.65
CA ASN A 846 -20.29 -4.53 -43.68
C ASN A 846 -19.23 -5.46 -44.30
N LYS A 847 -18.01 -5.50 -43.78
CA LYS A 847 -16.95 -6.40 -44.25
C LYS A 847 -16.90 -7.66 -43.36
N PRO A 848 -17.18 -8.85 -43.89
CA PRO A 848 -17.11 -10.06 -43.09
C PRO A 848 -15.65 -10.47 -42.84
N PHE A 849 -15.41 -11.24 -41.77
CA PHE A 849 -14.08 -11.75 -41.45
C PHE A 849 -13.94 -13.20 -41.92
N ALA A 850 -13.14 -13.41 -42.97
CA ALA A 850 -12.79 -14.74 -43.45
C ALA A 850 -11.60 -15.30 -42.66
N TYR A 851 -11.71 -16.55 -42.23
CA TYR A 851 -10.67 -17.22 -41.46
C TYR A 851 -10.46 -18.66 -41.93
N ASN A 852 -9.22 -19.12 -41.78
CA ASN A 852 -8.82 -20.50 -42.00
C ASN A 852 -7.87 -20.90 -40.87
N VAL A 853 -8.36 -21.75 -39.96
CA VAL A 853 -7.53 -22.29 -38.87
C VAL A 853 -6.60 -23.35 -39.44
N GLN A 854 -5.31 -23.09 -39.36
CA GLN A 854 -4.25 -24.01 -39.70
C GLN A 854 -3.67 -24.57 -38.42
N ILE A 855 -3.58 -25.88 -38.33
CA ILE A 855 -2.99 -26.59 -37.20
C ILE A 855 -1.77 -27.30 -37.73
N LYS A 856 -0.62 -27.08 -37.08
CA LYS A 856 0.59 -27.82 -37.32
C LYS A 856 1.07 -28.43 -36.02
N ASP A 857 1.15 -29.74 -36.02
CA ASP A 857 1.57 -30.54 -34.88
C ASP A 857 2.68 -31.48 -35.36
N LYS A 858 3.73 -31.65 -34.55
CA LYS A 858 4.87 -32.51 -34.91
C LYS A 858 4.55 -33.98 -34.63
N GLU A 859 3.71 -34.27 -33.64
CA GLU A 859 3.36 -35.59 -33.16
C GLU A 859 2.10 -36.13 -33.89
N ASP A 860 1.08 -35.28 -34.07
CA ASP A 860 -0.15 -35.63 -34.78
C ASP A 860 0.03 -35.53 -36.30
N LYS A 861 0.46 -36.64 -36.94
CA LYS A 861 0.54 -36.75 -38.42
C LYS A 861 -0.80 -36.52 -39.15
N THR A 862 -1.92 -36.60 -38.43
CA THR A 862 -3.27 -36.36 -38.96
C THR A 862 -4.10 -35.67 -37.89
N ILE A 863 -4.51 -34.43 -38.18
CA ILE A 863 -5.29 -33.56 -37.30
C ILE A 863 -6.73 -34.07 -37.19
N ASP A 864 -7.24 -34.30 -35.97
CA ASP A 864 -8.62 -34.71 -35.74
C ASP A 864 -9.55 -33.48 -35.61
N PRO A 865 -10.49 -33.24 -36.54
CA PRO A 865 -11.40 -32.11 -36.47
C PRO A 865 -12.25 -32.05 -35.20
N LYS A 866 -12.45 -33.17 -34.47
CA LYS A 866 -13.19 -33.20 -33.21
C LYS A 866 -12.49 -32.44 -32.08
N ASN A 867 -11.16 -32.38 -32.15
CA ASN A 867 -10.31 -31.73 -31.15
C ASN A 867 -10.07 -30.24 -31.45
N LEU A 868 -10.47 -29.76 -32.63
CA LEU A 868 -10.50 -28.34 -32.95
C LEU A 868 -11.79 -27.72 -32.40
N LYS A 869 -11.63 -26.66 -31.60
CA LYS A 869 -12.73 -25.77 -31.21
C LYS A 869 -12.47 -24.38 -31.75
N VAL A 870 -13.48 -23.81 -32.40
CA VAL A 870 -13.48 -22.45 -32.91
C VAL A 870 -14.69 -21.73 -32.35
N TYR A 871 -14.45 -20.63 -31.64
CA TYR A 871 -15.49 -19.82 -31.04
C TYR A 871 -15.39 -18.39 -31.54
N PHE A 872 -16.54 -17.79 -31.77
CA PHE A 872 -16.67 -16.39 -32.15
C PHE A 872 -17.64 -15.69 -31.21
N ASP A 873 -17.27 -14.52 -30.72
CA ASP A 873 -18.05 -13.75 -29.76
C ASP A 873 -17.88 -12.25 -29.98
N TYR A 874 -18.86 -11.47 -29.54
CA TYR A 874 -18.81 -10.02 -29.55
C TYR A 874 -18.98 -9.50 -28.12
N ASN A 875 -18.00 -8.72 -27.67
CA ASN A 875 -18.03 -8.04 -26.39
C ASN A 875 -18.29 -6.54 -26.61
N PRO A 876 -19.45 -6.00 -26.21
CA PRO A 876 -19.77 -4.58 -26.38
C PRO A 876 -18.95 -3.65 -25.45
N GLN A 877 -18.36 -4.18 -24.36
CA GLN A 877 -17.63 -3.41 -23.33
C GLN A 877 -16.44 -4.23 -22.76
N PRO A 878 -15.35 -4.44 -23.51
CA PRO A 878 -14.16 -5.16 -23.02
C PRO A 878 -13.34 -4.34 -22.01
N SER A 879 -12.74 -5.00 -21.01
CA SER A 879 -11.82 -4.40 -20.01
C SER A 879 -10.63 -3.68 -20.66
N THR A 880 -10.07 -2.72 -19.91
CA THR A 880 -8.85 -1.95 -20.24
C THR A 880 -7.56 -2.65 -19.79
N SER A 881 -7.61 -3.80 -19.11
CA SER A 881 -6.42 -4.51 -18.64
C SER A 881 -5.61 -5.07 -19.80
N THR A 882 -4.30 -4.78 -19.83
CA THR A 882 -3.34 -5.23 -20.85
C THR A 882 -2.53 -6.47 -20.46
N LYS A 883 -2.93 -7.19 -19.40
CA LYS A 883 -2.27 -8.46 -19.05
C LYS A 883 -2.58 -9.49 -20.12
N GLU A 884 -1.54 -9.97 -20.82
CA GLU A 884 -1.70 -11.04 -21.82
C GLU A 884 -2.32 -12.29 -21.18
N PRO A 885 -3.23 -13.00 -21.89
CA PRO A 885 -3.68 -14.32 -21.47
C PRO A 885 -2.48 -15.27 -21.37
N VAL A 886 -2.29 -15.87 -20.20
CA VAL A 886 -1.29 -16.94 -20.01
C VAL A 886 -1.72 -18.16 -20.83
N ALA A 887 -0.80 -18.74 -21.61
CA ALA A 887 -1.06 -19.94 -22.40
C ALA A 887 -1.44 -21.13 -21.49
N GLY A 888 -2.61 -21.75 -21.74
CA GLY A 888 -3.10 -22.93 -21.01
C GLY A 888 -4.61 -22.95 -20.79
N HIS A 889 -5.11 -23.89 -19.99
CA HIS A 889 -6.54 -24.06 -19.63
C HIS A 889 -7.20 -22.78 -19.05
N GLN A 890 -6.41 -21.77 -18.69
CA GLN A 890 -6.89 -20.45 -18.25
C GLN A 890 -7.37 -19.53 -19.39
N VAL A 891 -7.11 -19.81 -20.67
CA VAL A 891 -7.57 -18.94 -21.77
C VAL A 891 -9.10 -18.98 -21.93
N VAL A 892 -9.72 -20.12 -21.64
CA VAL A 892 -11.19 -20.26 -21.65
C VAL A 892 -11.84 -19.43 -20.53
N THR A 893 -11.19 -19.36 -19.36
CA THR A 893 -11.58 -18.43 -18.28
C THR A 893 -11.15 -16.98 -18.55
N THR A 894 -10.16 -16.72 -19.41
CA THR A 894 -9.74 -15.36 -19.78
C THR A 894 -10.81 -14.60 -20.56
N ILE A 895 -11.70 -15.32 -21.25
CA ILE A 895 -12.91 -14.72 -21.83
C ILE A 895 -13.84 -14.16 -20.73
N GLU A 896 -13.74 -14.63 -19.48
CA GLU A 896 -14.45 -14.10 -18.30
C GLU A 896 -13.63 -13.05 -17.48
N ILE A 897 -12.33 -12.87 -17.74
CA ILE A 897 -11.43 -12.00 -16.94
C ILE A 897 -11.42 -10.53 -17.42
N ASN A 898 -11.91 -10.25 -18.62
CA ASN A 898 -11.88 -8.90 -19.19
C ASN A 898 -13.04 -7.99 -18.71
N SER A 899 -13.32 -7.94 -17.40
CA SER A 899 -14.21 -6.92 -16.80
C SER A 899 -13.42 -6.01 -15.83
N LEU A 900 -13.31 -4.72 -16.18
CA LEU A 900 -12.72 -3.70 -15.31
C LEU A 900 -13.47 -3.63 -13.98
N GLY A 901 -14.81 -3.68 -14.03
CA GLY A 901 -15.66 -3.71 -12.84
C GLY A 901 -15.37 -4.87 -11.88
N LYS A 902 -15.08 -6.07 -12.39
CA LYS A 902 -14.72 -7.23 -11.55
C LYS A 902 -13.41 -6.97 -10.79
N THR A 903 -12.42 -6.39 -11.45
CA THR A 903 -11.12 -6.06 -10.84
C THR A 903 -11.29 -4.97 -9.78
N LEU A 904 -12.09 -3.94 -10.08
CA LEU A 904 -12.38 -2.85 -9.15
C LEU A 904 -13.12 -3.36 -7.90
N VAL A 905 -14.15 -4.21 -8.05
CA VAL A 905 -14.84 -4.88 -6.92
C VAL A 905 -13.90 -5.80 -6.15
N ALA A 906 -12.93 -6.42 -6.81
CA ALA A 906 -12.00 -7.32 -6.14
C ALA A 906 -10.97 -6.59 -5.25
N ASN A 907 -10.59 -5.37 -5.65
CA ASN A 907 -9.60 -4.54 -4.96
C ASN A 907 -10.24 -3.51 -4.01
N SER A 908 -11.57 -3.49 -3.89
CA SER A 908 -12.27 -2.66 -2.93
C SER A 908 -12.66 -3.46 -1.67
N ASP A 909 -13.02 -2.74 -0.63
CA ASP A 909 -13.58 -3.23 0.62
C ASP A 909 -15.08 -3.59 0.51
N CYS A 910 -15.69 -3.48 -0.68
CA CYS A 910 -17.11 -3.85 -0.88
C CYS A 910 -17.40 -5.29 -0.47
N LYS A 911 -16.41 -6.19 -0.57
CA LYS A 911 -16.52 -7.59 -0.14
C LYS A 911 -16.68 -7.77 1.38
N ALA A 912 -16.37 -6.76 2.18
CA ALA A 912 -16.64 -6.78 3.62
C ALA A 912 -18.15 -6.90 3.91
N CYS A 913 -19.00 -6.36 3.03
CA CYS A 913 -20.44 -6.27 3.26
C CYS A 913 -21.29 -6.92 2.16
N HIS A 914 -20.71 -7.24 1.00
CA HIS A 914 -21.41 -7.84 -0.13
C HIS A 914 -20.76 -9.15 -0.56
N THR A 915 -21.59 -10.15 -0.87
CA THR A 915 -21.16 -11.37 -1.54
C THR A 915 -21.81 -11.48 -2.92
N ILE A 916 -21.39 -12.46 -3.74
CA ILE A 916 -21.93 -12.63 -5.10
C ILE A 916 -23.42 -13.02 -5.03
N ASP A 917 -23.75 -14.05 -4.28
CA ASP A 917 -25.05 -14.74 -4.32
C ASP A 917 -25.74 -14.88 -2.95
N LYS A 918 -25.05 -14.60 -1.84
CA LYS A 918 -25.59 -14.65 -0.47
C LYS A 918 -25.75 -13.26 0.15
N VAL A 919 -26.80 -13.08 0.96
CA VAL A 919 -26.99 -11.84 1.72
C VAL A 919 -25.99 -11.78 2.88
N SER A 920 -25.45 -10.60 3.13
CA SER A 920 -24.64 -10.25 4.32
C SER A 920 -25.24 -8.96 4.92
N VAL A 921 -24.43 -8.04 5.47
CA VAL A 921 -24.89 -6.69 5.87
C VAL A 921 -25.53 -5.97 4.68
N GLY A 922 -24.91 -6.11 3.50
CA GLY A 922 -25.44 -5.63 2.23
C GLY A 922 -26.14 -6.74 1.43
N PRO A 923 -26.96 -6.37 0.44
CA PRO A 923 -27.57 -7.34 -0.48
C PRO A 923 -26.51 -8.06 -1.32
N ALA A 924 -26.80 -9.30 -1.73
CA ALA A 924 -26.00 -10.02 -2.71
C ALA A 924 -25.91 -9.26 -4.04
N PHE A 925 -24.77 -9.30 -4.73
CA PHE A 925 -24.60 -8.62 -6.02
C PHE A 925 -25.61 -9.13 -7.07
N VAL A 926 -25.91 -10.43 -7.09
CA VAL A 926 -26.95 -11.01 -7.96
C VAL A 926 -28.34 -10.43 -7.66
N ALA A 927 -28.67 -10.14 -6.39
CA ALA A 927 -29.93 -9.50 -6.03
C ALA A 927 -30.00 -8.04 -6.51
N VAL A 928 -28.91 -7.29 -6.36
CA VAL A 928 -28.78 -5.92 -6.90
C VAL A 928 -28.96 -5.92 -8.41
N ALA A 929 -28.29 -6.82 -9.12
CA ALA A 929 -28.43 -6.98 -10.56
C ALA A 929 -29.87 -7.31 -10.96
N THR A 930 -30.51 -8.26 -10.29
CA THR A 930 -31.88 -8.68 -10.58
C THR A 930 -32.87 -7.52 -10.41
N ARG A 931 -32.68 -6.70 -9.37
CA ARG A 931 -33.58 -5.58 -9.06
C ARG A 931 -33.43 -4.39 -10.00
N TYR A 932 -32.20 -3.99 -10.32
CA TYR A 932 -31.93 -2.69 -10.95
C TYR A 932 -31.56 -2.78 -12.43
N LYS A 933 -31.12 -3.93 -12.95
CA LYS A 933 -30.57 -4.03 -14.32
C LYS A 933 -31.52 -3.55 -15.42
N LYS A 934 -32.83 -3.71 -15.22
CA LYS A 934 -33.85 -3.30 -16.21
C LYS A 934 -34.31 -1.84 -16.03
N GLN A 935 -33.84 -1.13 -15.01
CA GLN A 935 -34.24 0.24 -14.74
C GLN A 935 -33.36 1.23 -15.52
N SER A 936 -33.99 2.18 -16.21
CA SER A 936 -33.29 3.24 -16.94
C SER A 936 -32.48 4.13 -15.98
N GLY A 937 -31.23 4.46 -16.35
CA GLY A 937 -30.31 5.27 -15.53
C GLY A 937 -29.79 4.58 -14.26
N ALA A 938 -30.00 3.26 -14.11
CA ALA A 938 -29.62 2.54 -12.90
C ALA A 938 -28.10 2.48 -12.70
N VAL A 939 -27.30 2.49 -13.77
CA VAL A 939 -25.84 2.45 -13.68
C VAL A 939 -25.31 3.71 -13.01
N GLU A 940 -25.73 4.88 -13.47
CA GLU A 940 -25.35 6.18 -12.90
C GLU A 940 -25.89 6.35 -11.48
N MET A 941 -27.14 5.94 -11.24
CA MET A 941 -27.76 6.00 -9.92
C MET A 941 -27.00 5.15 -8.90
N LEU A 942 -26.69 3.88 -9.23
CA LEU A 942 -25.97 2.98 -8.33
C LEU A 942 -24.50 3.39 -8.19
N ALA A 943 -23.86 3.92 -9.23
CA ALA A 943 -22.50 4.47 -9.11
C ALA A 943 -22.45 5.62 -8.11
N LYS A 944 -23.38 6.58 -8.20
CA LYS A 944 -23.53 7.65 -7.20
C LYS A 944 -23.83 7.10 -5.81
N LYS A 945 -24.61 6.02 -5.73
CA LYS A 945 -24.89 5.34 -4.45
C LYS A 945 -23.62 4.73 -3.85
N ILE A 946 -22.76 4.09 -4.64
CA ILE A 946 -21.47 3.53 -4.18
C ILE A 946 -20.58 4.64 -3.59
N ILE A 947 -20.47 5.76 -4.31
CA ILE A 947 -19.61 6.88 -3.92
C ILE A 947 -20.13 7.57 -2.66
N ALA A 948 -21.43 7.87 -2.62
CA ALA A 948 -22.04 8.60 -1.50
C ALA A 948 -22.38 7.73 -0.29
N GLY A 949 -22.48 6.41 -0.48
CA GLY A 949 -23.01 5.49 0.51
C GLY A 949 -24.53 5.65 0.76
N GLY A 950 -24.98 5.18 1.91
CA GLY A 950 -26.34 5.38 2.42
C GLY A 950 -27.25 4.13 2.31
N GLY A 951 -28.42 4.20 2.95
CA GLY A 951 -29.39 3.08 3.06
C GLY A 951 -30.75 3.35 2.40
N GLY A 952 -31.78 2.62 2.85
CA GLY A 952 -33.20 2.86 2.53
C GLY A 952 -33.81 1.96 1.45
N ASN A 953 -33.00 1.46 0.50
CA ASN A 953 -33.50 0.65 -0.61
C ASN A 953 -33.68 -0.85 -0.27
N TRP A 954 -32.89 -1.35 0.67
CA TRP A 954 -32.82 -2.76 1.07
C TRP A 954 -33.06 -2.96 2.57
N GLY A 955 -33.50 -1.91 3.26
CA GLY A 955 -33.63 -1.82 4.72
C GLY A 955 -33.18 -0.46 5.25
N THR A 956 -33.60 -0.13 6.46
CA THR A 956 -33.19 1.08 7.20
C THR A 956 -32.16 0.78 8.30
N GLU A 957 -31.94 -0.50 8.61
CA GLU A 957 -31.08 -0.95 9.71
C GLU A 957 -29.58 -0.91 9.38
N HIS A 958 -29.21 -0.98 8.10
CA HIS A 958 -27.82 -0.93 7.63
C HIS A 958 -27.70 0.02 6.43
N VAL A 959 -26.69 0.89 6.45
CA VAL A 959 -26.33 1.73 5.30
C VAL A 959 -25.02 1.25 4.71
N MET A 960 -24.87 1.43 3.40
CA MET A 960 -23.60 1.19 2.73
C MET A 960 -22.61 2.32 3.05
N SER A 961 -21.39 1.97 3.44
CA SER A 961 -20.29 2.94 3.63
C SER A 961 -20.02 3.72 2.34
N ALA A 962 -19.60 4.98 2.49
CA ALA A 962 -19.28 5.83 1.36
C ALA A 962 -17.91 5.46 0.76
N HIS A 963 -17.77 5.61 -0.56
CA HIS A 963 -16.51 5.42 -1.28
C HIS A 963 -16.17 6.67 -2.10
N PRO A 964 -16.01 7.86 -1.48
CA PRO A 964 -15.75 9.12 -2.19
C PRO A 964 -14.44 9.09 -3.00
N GLN A 965 -13.52 8.18 -2.67
CA GLN A 965 -12.27 7.94 -3.37
C GLN A 965 -12.42 7.24 -4.73
N ILE A 966 -13.55 6.58 -5.00
CA ILE A 966 -13.78 5.88 -6.28
C ILE A 966 -14.30 6.88 -7.31
N ALA A 967 -13.61 6.99 -8.45
CA ALA A 967 -14.08 7.82 -9.54
C ALA A 967 -15.44 7.33 -10.07
N GLU A 968 -16.35 8.24 -10.41
CA GLU A 968 -17.72 7.87 -10.83
C GLU A 968 -17.74 6.86 -11.98
N LYS A 969 -16.81 6.97 -12.92
CA LYS A 969 -16.69 6.02 -14.03
C LYS A 969 -16.27 4.62 -13.59
N ASP A 970 -15.38 4.52 -12.62
CA ASP A 970 -14.95 3.23 -12.08
C ASP A 970 -16.11 2.57 -11.32
N ALA A 971 -16.88 3.35 -10.55
CA ALA A 971 -18.10 2.87 -9.90
C ALA A 971 -19.15 2.40 -10.92
N GLN A 972 -19.31 3.09 -12.06
CA GLN A 972 -20.19 2.64 -13.15
C GLN A 972 -19.73 1.29 -13.73
N GLU A 973 -18.43 1.08 -13.91
CA GLU A 973 -17.88 -0.19 -14.37
C GLU A 973 -18.13 -1.32 -13.36
N MET A 974 -18.01 -1.05 -12.06
CA MET A 974 -18.39 -1.99 -11.00
C MET A 974 -19.87 -2.38 -11.10
N VAL A 975 -20.79 -1.43 -11.31
CA VAL A 975 -22.22 -1.71 -11.46
C VAL A 975 -22.51 -2.53 -12.73
N LYS A 976 -21.86 -2.22 -13.85
CA LYS A 976 -21.98 -3.02 -15.09
C LYS A 976 -21.53 -4.46 -14.88
N TYR A 977 -20.44 -4.67 -14.15
CA TYR A 977 -20.01 -6.02 -13.75
C TYR A 977 -21.07 -6.71 -12.90
N ILE A 978 -21.62 -6.04 -11.88
CA ILE A 978 -22.70 -6.60 -11.05
C ILE A 978 -23.89 -7.00 -11.93
N PHE A 979 -24.31 -6.16 -12.87
CA PHE A 979 -25.41 -6.48 -13.79
C PHE A 979 -25.09 -7.68 -14.69
N SER A 980 -23.83 -7.90 -15.05
CA SER A 980 -23.42 -9.05 -15.87
C SER A 980 -23.61 -10.40 -15.17
N LEU A 981 -23.68 -10.42 -13.83
CA LEU A 981 -23.81 -11.65 -13.04
C LEU A 981 -25.14 -12.40 -13.30
N THR A 982 -26.15 -11.72 -13.88
CA THR A 982 -27.46 -12.30 -14.20
C THR A 982 -27.68 -12.53 -15.70
N ASP A 983 -26.68 -12.28 -16.55
CA ASP A 983 -26.80 -12.60 -17.98
C ASP A 983 -26.81 -14.11 -18.21
N ALA A 984 -27.72 -14.56 -19.08
CA ALA A 984 -27.73 -15.95 -19.53
C ALA A 984 -26.41 -16.24 -20.26
N LYS A 985 -25.62 -17.19 -19.75
CA LYS A 985 -24.41 -17.65 -20.45
C LYS A 985 -24.83 -18.19 -21.83
N LYS A 986 -24.55 -17.45 -22.92
CA LYS A 986 -24.82 -17.91 -24.30
C LYS A 986 -24.11 -19.26 -24.49
N GLN A 987 -24.85 -20.30 -24.88
CA GLN A 987 -24.25 -21.55 -25.36
C GLN A 987 -23.39 -21.22 -26.59
N LYS A 988 -22.08 -21.40 -26.49
CA LYS A 988 -21.15 -21.09 -27.59
C LYS A 988 -21.20 -22.21 -28.64
N THR A 989 -21.65 -21.89 -29.84
CA THR A 989 -21.64 -22.81 -30.98
C THR A 989 -20.21 -22.98 -31.50
N ASN A 990 -19.75 -24.22 -31.67
CA ASN A 990 -18.45 -24.51 -32.27
C ASN A 990 -18.52 -24.26 -33.79
N LEU A 991 -17.66 -23.39 -34.30
CA LEU A 991 -17.57 -23.06 -35.73
C LEU A 991 -16.68 -24.04 -36.50
N PRO A 992 -16.82 -24.16 -37.84
CA PRO A 992 -15.92 -24.98 -38.66
C PRO A 992 -14.49 -24.42 -38.71
N ALA A 993 -13.51 -25.25 -39.09
CA ALA A 993 -12.09 -24.86 -39.20
C ALA A 993 -11.83 -23.71 -40.20
N LYS A 994 -12.67 -23.61 -41.23
CA LYS A 994 -12.61 -22.59 -42.26
C LYS A 994 -14.00 -22.03 -42.47
N GLY A 995 -14.10 -20.71 -42.54
CA GLY A 995 -15.38 -20.06 -42.78
C GLY A 995 -15.27 -18.55 -42.82
N THR A 996 -16.44 -17.93 -42.78
CA THR A 996 -16.60 -16.48 -42.78
C THR A 996 -17.60 -16.12 -41.70
N VAL A 997 -17.22 -15.20 -40.80
CA VAL A 997 -18.14 -14.67 -39.78
C VAL A 997 -18.64 -13.29 -40.19
N ALA A 998 -19.94 -13.05 -39.98
CA ALA A 998 -20.54 -11.73 -40.18
C ALA A 998 -20.30 -10.87 -38.94
N LEU A 999 -19.77 -9.66 -39.14
CA LEU A 999 -19.50 -8.70 -38.07
C LEU A 999 -20.67 -7.71 -37.97
N LYS A 1000 -21.82 -8.16 -37.44
CA LYS A 1000 -23.07 -7.37 -37.43
C LYS A 1000 -23.65 -7.07 -36.03
N GLU A 1001 -23.09 -7.69 -34.99
CA GLU A 1001 -23.57 -7.51 -33.60
C GLU A 1001 -23.23 -6.15 -32.97
N HIS A 1002 -22.28 -5.40 -33.54
CA HIS A 1002 -21.83 -4.13 -32.98
C HIS A 1002 -22.84 -3.01 -33.25
N LYS A 1003 -22.92 -2.06 -32.32
CA LYS A 1003 -23.80 -0.89 -32.41
C LYS A 1003 -23.00 0.40 -32.34
N GLU A 1004 -23.57 1.48 -32.87
CA GLU A 1004 -22.93 2.79 -32.93
C GLU A 1004 -22.64 3.38 -31.53
N ASP A 1005 -23.45 3.03 -30.52
CA ASP A 1005 -23.28 3.42 -29.12
C ASP A 1005 -22.30 2.52 -28.33
N GLU A 1006 -21.67 1.54 -29.00
CA GLU A 1006 -20.69 0.61 -28.42
C GLU A 1006 -19.29 0.82 -29.05
N PRO A 1007 -18.68 2.01 -28.92
CA PRO A 1007 -17.44 2.37 -29.63
C PRO A 1007 -16.20 1.57 -29.18
N ARG A 1008 -16.33 0.79 -28.11
CA ARG A 1008 -15.30 -0.13 -27.59
C ARG A 1008 -15.58 -1.59 -27.93
N GLY A 1009 -16.64 -1.86 -28.69
CA GLY A 1009 -17.04 -3.19 -29.10
C GLY A 1009 -15.89 -3.95 -29.77
N MET A 1010 -15.66 -5.19 -29.35
CA MET A 1010 -14.65 -6.05 -29.92
C MET A 1010 -15.22 -7.42 -30.29
N TYR A 1011 -14.91 -7.87 -31.50
CA TYR A 1011 -15.11 -9.26 -31.89
C TYR A 1011 -13.89 -10.08 -31.49
N THR A 1012 -14.11 -11.28 -30.97
CA THR A 1012 -13.03 -12.21 -30.65
C THR A 1012 -13.29 -13.54 -31.35
N LEU A 1013 -12.35 -13.96 -32.18
CA LEU A 1013 -12.27 -15.30 -32.74
C LEU A 1013 -11.18 -16.08 -32.01
N LEU A 1014 -11.57 -17.14 -31.31
CA LEU A 1014 -10.69 -18.05 -30.60
C LEU A 1014 -10.65 -19.38 -31.34
N ALA A 1015 -9.45 -19.89 -31.63
CA ALA A 1015 -9.24 -21.24 -32.11
C ALA A 1015 -8.34 -22.01 -31.14
N THR A 1016 -8.76 -23.19 -30.74
CA THR A 1016 -7.98 -24.11 -29.90
C THR A 1016 -7.94 -25.49 -30.52
N TYR A 1017 -6.78 -26.15 -30.53
CA TYR A 1017 -6.67 -27.56 -30.90
C TYR A 1017 -5.97 -28.32 -29.79
N THR A 1018 -6.56 -29.43 -29.36
CA THR A 1018 -5.96 -30.35 -28.40
C THR A 1018 -5.38 -31.55 -29.13
N ASP A 1019 -4.07 -31.76 -29.03
CA ASP A 1019 -3.39 -32.91 -29.63
C ASP A 1019 -3.76 -34.24 -28.93
N LYS A 1020 -3.24 -35.37 -29.41
CA LYS A 1020 -3.47 -36.69 -28.79
C LYS A 1020 -2.56 -36.97 -27.59
N GLY A 1021 -1.56 -36.13 -27.34
CA GLY A 1021 -0.51 -36.35 -26.35
C GLY A 1021 0.60 -37.31 -26.83
N GLY A 1022 1.75 -37.20 -26.18
CA GLY A 1022 2.85 -38.16 -26.29
C GLY A 1022 2.74 -39.29 -25.25
N LYS A 1023 3.63 -40.28 -25.33
CA LYS A 1023 3.65 -41.42 -24.37
C LYS A 1023 3.84 -41.01 -22.91
N ALA A 1024 4.54 -39.90 -22.66
CA ALA A 1024 4.90 -39.44 -21.30
C ALA A 1024 4.22 -38.12 -20.90
N VAL A 1025 3.85 -37.28 -21.87
CA VAL A 1025 3.22 -35.98 -21.67
C VAL A 1025 1.86 -36.05 -22.33
N GLY A 1026 0.79 -35.87 -21.56
CA GLY A 1026 -0.59 -35.95 -22.07
C GLY A 1026 -0.94 -34.87 -23.11
N PRO A 1027 -2.20 -34.85 -23.55
CA PRO A 1027 -2.69 -33.90 -24.54
C PRO A 1027 -2.35 -32.45 -24.21
N LEU A 1028 -1.81 -31.71 -25.18
CA LEU A 1028 -1.57 -30.27 -25.07
C LEU A 1028 -2.54 -29.51 -25.97
N THR A 1029 -2.92 -28.31 -25.53
CA THR A 1029 -3.83 -27.43 -26.29
C THR A 1029 -3.07 -26.23 -26.82
N GLY A 1030 -2.97 -26.14 -28.14
CA GLY A 1030 -2.54 -24.95 -28.86
C GLY A 1030 -3.68 -23.96 -29.01
N THR A 1031 -3.40 -22.66 -28.96
CA THR A 1031 -4.42 -21.60 -28.98
C THR A 1031 -3.95 -20.40 -29.81
N GLU A 1032 -4.86 -19.84 -30.60
CA GLU A 1032 -4.70 -18.53 -31.24
C GLU A 1032 -5.96 -17.69 -31.00
N VAL A 1033 -5.75 -16.40 -30.70
CA VAL A 1033 -6.84 -15.43 -30.48
C VAL A 1033 -6.67 -14.26 -31.45
N VAL A 1034 -7.71 -13.97 -32.23
CA VAL A 1034 -7.83 -12.75 -33.03
C VAL A 1034 -8.92 -11.87 -32.44
N THR A 1035 -8.56 -10.65 -32.05
CA THR A 1035 -9.50 -9.66 -31.54
C THR A 1035 -9.55 -8.48 -32.50
N LEU A 1036 -10.75 -8.19 -33.00
CA LEU A 1036 -11.01 -7.12 -33.97
C LEU A 1036 -11.76 -5.99 -33.26
N ARG A 1037 -11.16 -4.80 -33.21
CA ARG A 1037 -11.83 -3.55 -32.80
C ARG A 1037 -12.25 -2.76 -34.03
N ASN A 1038 -13.09 -1.73 -33.87
CA ASN A 1038 -13.48 -0.90 -35.00
C ASN A 1038 -12.25 -0.18 -35.59
N ALA A 1039 -12.13 -0.13 -36.92
CA ALA A 1039 -11.06 0.58 -37.62
C ALA A 1039 -11.06 2.10 -37.33
N LYS A 1040 -12.18 2.67 -36.87
CA LYS A 1040 -12.24 4.01 -36.29
C LYS A 1040 -12.10 3.92 -34.77
N VAL A 1041 -10.89 4.14 -34.29
CA VAL A 1041 -10.56 4.10 -32.86
C VAL A 1041 -10.73 5.50 -32.27
N ARG A 1042 -11.58 5.65 -31.24
CA ARG A 1042 -11.62 6.91 -30.49
C ARG A 1042 -10.35 7.01 -29.65
N SER A 1043 -9.68 8.16 -29.65
CA SER A 1043 -8.41 8.32 -28.93
C SER A 1043 -8.55 8.10 -27.42
N ILE A 1044 -9.73 8.36 -26.85
CA ILE A 1044 -10.01 8.13 -25.43
C ILE A 1044 -10.10 6.64 -25.05
N ASP A 1045 -10.33 5.78 -26.03
CA ASP A 1045 -10.42 4.32 -25.89
C ASP A 1045 -9.11 3.63 -26.34
N ALA A 1046 -8.07 4.39 -26.64
CA ALA A 1046 -6.75 3.87 -26.94
C ALA A 1046 -6.13 3.15 -25.73
N ASP A 1047 -5.13 2.31 -25.97
CA ASP A 1047 -4.54 1.47 -24.91
C ASP A 1047 -3.73 2.31 -23.90
N ALA A 1048 -3.23 3.48 -24.31
CA ALA A 1048 -2.79 4.55 -23.41
C ALA A 1048 -2.79 5.92 -24.11
N TYR A 1049 -2.75 7.00 -23.35
CA TYR A 1049 -2.48 8.35 -23.85
C TYR A 1049 -1.76 9.19 -22.80
N THR A 1050 -0.86 10.06 -23.24
CA THR A 1050 -0.06 10.95 -22.37
C THR A 1050 -0.10 12.37 -22.90
N GLY A 1051 -0.12 13.37 -22.03
CA GLY A 1051 -0.15 14.78 -22.42
C GLY A 1051 -1.53 15.32 -22.80
N PHE A 1052 -2.60 14.55 -22.55
CA PHE A 1052 -3.99 14.98 -22.75
C PHE A 1052 -4.77 14.95 -21.43
N ARG A 1053 -5.52 16.02 -21.14
CA ARG A 1053 -6.47 16.04 -20.01
C ARG A 1053 -7.80 15.45 -20.46
N ARG A 1054 -8.37 14.54 -19.67
CA ARG A 1054 -9.67 13.94 -19.96
C ARG A 1054 -10.81 14.83 -19.47
N PHE A 1055 -11.75 15.15 -20.35
CA PHE A 1055 -12.98 15.87 -20.04
C PHE A 1055 -14.18 15.06 -20.53
N GLY A 1056 -14.82 14.32 -19.62
CA GLY A 1056 -15.92 13.42 -20.00
C GLY A 1056 -15.46 12.37 -21.02
N ASN A 1057 -16.04 12.39 -22.21
CA ASN A 1057 -15.72 11.49 -23.32
C ASN A 1057 -14.72 12.06 -24.34
N ASN A 1058 -14.11 13.20 -24.02
CA ASN A 1058 -13.15 13.88 -24.89
C ASN A 1058 -11.78 14.01 -24.22
N LEU A 1059 -10.76 14.09 -25.06
CA LEU A 1059 -9.42 14.50 -24.68
C LEU A 1059 -9.24 15.99 -25.00
N SER A 1060 -8.51 16.70 -24.14
CA SER A 1060 -8.14 18.10 -24.37
C SER A 1060 -7.22 18.25 -25.58
N THR A 1061 -6.82 19.48 -25.88
CA THR A 1061 -5.62 19.67 -26.70
C THR A 1061 -4.40 19.09 -25.98
N GLY A 1062 -3.57 18.39 -26.73
CA GLY A 1062 -2.25 17.93 -26.30
C GLY A 1062 -1.18 18.94 -26.69
N ASP A 1063 -0.14 18.98 -25.87
CA ASP A 1063 1.06 19.77 -26.12
C ASP A 1063 2.01 18.99 -27.05
N HIS A 1064 3.16 19.57 -27.39
CA HIS A 1064 4.21 18.82 -28.04
C HIS A 1064 4.55 17.55 -27.24
N LYS A 1065 4.72 16.43 -27.95
CA LYS A 1065 4.95 15.08 -27.42
C LYS A 1065 3.76 14.43 -26.70
N ALA A 1066 2.59 15.07 -26.66
CA ALA A 1066 1.37 14.35 -26.30
C ALA A 1066 1.13 13.22 -27.30
N PHE A 1067 0.80 12.02 -26.83
CA PHE A 1067 0.64 10.85 -27.70
C PHE A 1067 -0.54 9.94 -27.34
N ILE A 1068 -1.03 9.25 -28.36
CA ILE A 1068 -1.99 8.15 -28.27
C ILE A 1068 -1.25 6.85 -28.60
N LEU A 1069 -1.41 5.80 -27.80
CA LEU A 1069 -0.77 4.49 -27.96
C LEU A 1069 -1.82 3.41 -28.28
N LEU A 1070 -1.57 2.65 -29.35
CA LEU A 1070 -2.25 1.39 -29.66
C LEU A 1070 -1.24 0.25 -29.71
N LYS A 1071 -1.38 -0.73 -28.83
CA LYS A 1071 -0.47 -1.87 -28.72
C LYS A 1071 -0.86 -2.99 -29.69
N ASN A 1072 0.12 -3.79 -30.09
CA ASN A 1072 -0.07 -5.04 -30.84
C ASN A 1072 -1.03 -4.92 -32.03
N THR A 1073 -0.91 -3.83 -32.79
CA THR A 1073 -1.82 -3.46 -33.88
C THR A 1073 -1.26 -3.90 -35.23
N ASP A 1074 -2.02 -4.71 -35.97
CA ASP A 1074 -1.68 -5.21 -37.29
C ASP A 1074 -1.77 -4.10 -38.34
N LEU A 1075 -0.66 -3.79 -39.01
CA LEU A 1075 -0.62 -2.82 -40.12
C LEU A 1075 -0.80 -3.48 -41.50
N THR A 1076 -0.98 -4.80 -41.56
CA THR A 1076 -1.23 -5.50 -42.83
C THR A 1076 -2.46 -4.91 -43.55
N ASN A 1077 -2.26 -4.57 -44.83
CA ASN A 1077 -3.21 -3.90 -45.71
C ASN A 1077 -3.60 -2.45 -45.32
N ILE A 1078 -3.01 -1.85 -44.28
CA ILE A 1078 -3.25 -0.43 -43.97
C ILE A 1078 -2.44 0.44 -44.92
N LYS A 1079 -3.08 1.42 -45.56
CA LYS A 1079 -2.46 2.40 -46.48
C LYS A 1079 -2.22 3.76 -45.85
N GLY A 1080 -2.98 4.11 -44.81
CA GLY A 1080 -2.86 5.40 -44.15
C GLY A 1080 -3.84 5.57 -42.99
N PHE A 1081 -3.87 6.79 -42.45
CA PHE A 1081 -4.62 7.12 -41.25
C PHE A 1081 -5.35 8.44 -41.45
N THR A 1082 -6.63 8.49 -41.07
CA THR A 1082 -7.40 9.73 -41.02
C THR A 1082 -7.55 10.14 -39.56
N TYR A 1083 -7.04 11.31 -39.23
CA TYR A 1083 -7.08 11.89 -37.89
C TYR A 1083 -8.23 12.88 -37.78
N ASP A 1084 -9.17 12.62 -36.87
CA ASP A 1084 -10.16 13.59 -36.46
C ASP A 1084 -9.50 14.51 -35.41
N TYR A 1085 -9.19 15.76 -35.78
CA TYR A 1085 -8.43 16.69 -34.94
C TYR A 1085 -9.10 18.07 -34.78
N SER A 1086 -8.84 18.73 -33.65
CA SER A 1086 -9.20 20.13 -33.41
C SER A 1086 -7.96 20.91 -32.96
N ALA A 1087 -7.59 21.96 -33.69
CA ALA A 1087 -6.40 22.76 -33.44
C ALA A 1087 -6.82 24.24 -33.30
N PRO A 1088 -6.88 24.82 -32.09
CA PRO A 1088 -7.47 26.14 -31.87
C PRO A 1088 -6.84 27.25 -32.71
N ASP A 1089 -5.52 27.40 -32.62
CA ASP A 1089 -4.79 28.57 -33.10
C ASP A 1089 -3.39 28.26 -33.65
N LYS A 1090 -2.96 26.98 -33.62
CA LYS A 1090 -1.59 26.58 -33.97
C LYS A 1090 -1.55 25.46 -35.01
N ASP A 1091 -0.58 25.57 -35.91
CA ASP A 1091 -0.19 24.50 -36.83
C ASP A 1091 0.80 23.54 -36.14
N GLY A 1092 0.79 22.27 -36.57
CA GLY A 1092 1.70 21.23 -36.09
C GLY A 1092 1.69 19.99 -36.99
N GLU A 1093 2.28 18.90 -36.49
CA GLU A 1093 2.36 17.60 -37.16
C GLU A 1093 1.88 16.48 -36.24
N ILE A 1094 1.34 15.41 -36.82
CA ILE A 1094 1.16 14.12 -36.16
C ILE A 1094 2.22 13.17 -36.71
N GLU A 1095 3.13 12.71 -35.85
CA GLU A 1095 4.11 11.66 -36.17
C GLU A 1095 3.56 10.29 -35.73
N LEU A 1096 3.54 9.32 -36.63
CA LEU A 1096 3.31 7.92 -36.26
C LEU A 1096 4.64 7.20 -36.09
N ARG A 1097 4.89 6.63 -34.92
CA ARG A 1097 6.08 5.83 -34.60
C ARG A 1097 5.70 4.38 -34.24
N ILE A 1098 6.58 3.44 -34.56
CA ILE A 1098 6.38 2.01 -34.26
C ILE A 1098 7.31 1.47 -33.18
N GLY A 1099 6.82 0.53 -32.38
CA GLY A 1099 7.56 -0.23 -31.37
C GLY A 1099 7.78 0.51 -30.06
N SER A 1100 8.07 1.81 -30.09
CA SER A 1100 8.17 2.64 -28.88
C SER A 1100 7.89 4.11 -29.19
N PHE A 1101 7.68 4.92 -28.15
CA PHE A 1101 7.58 6.37 -28.26
C PHE A 1101 8.81 7.01 -28.95
N ALA A 1102 9.98 6.39 -28.79
CA ALA A 1102 11.23 6.79 -29.43
C ALA A 1102 11.54 6.02 -30.72
N GLY A 1103 10.59 5.22 -31.22
CA GLY A 1103 10.80 4.32 -32.35
C GLY A 1103 10.87 5.03 -33.70
N PRO A 1104 11.11 4.28 -34.80
CA PRO A 1104 11.13 4.83 -36.15
C PRO A 1104 9.81 5.51 -36.50
N VAL A 1105 9.88 6.70 -37.10
CA VAL A 1105 8.72 7.36 -37.70
C VAL A 1105 8.37 6.67 -39.02
N ILE A 1106 7.09 6.40 -39.23
CA ILE A 1106 6.55 5.70 -40.41
C ILE A 1106 5.47 6.51 -41.15
N SER A 1107 5.03 7.63 -40.59
CA SER A 1107 4.14 8.60 -41.23
C SER A 1107 4.26 9.96 -40.55
N ARG A 1108 4.15 11.02 -41.35
CA ARG A 1108 4.11 12.42 -40.92
C ARG A 1108 2.92 13.11 -41.53
N THR A 1109 2.09 13.73 -40.68
CA THR A 1109 0.86 14.38 -41.14
C THR A 1109 0.75 15.79 -40.59
N ALA A 1110 1.01 16.80 -41.42
CA ALA A 1110 0.86 18.20 -41.04
C ALA A 1110 -0.62 18.58 -40.89
N PHE A 1111 -0.97 19.34 -39.86
CA PHE A 1111 -2.30 19.89 -39.63
C PHE A 1111 -2.27 21.41 -39.47
N LYS A 1112 -3.42 22.06 -39.74
CA LYS A 1112 -3.57 23.52 -39.69
C LYS A 1112 -4.53 23.95 -38.59
N ALA A 1113 -4.27 25.12 -37.99
CA ALA A 1113 -5.20 25.76 -37.07
C ALA A 1113 -6.61 25.89 -37.69
N ASN A 1114 -7.64 25.60 -36.90
CA ASN A 1114 -9.02 25.51 -37.35
C ASN A 1114 -10.05 26.20 -36.42
N GLY A 1115 -9.60 26.96 -35.42
CA GLY A 1115 -10.46 27.78 -34.56
C GLY A 1115 -11.05 27.06 -33.36
N GLY A 1116 -10.78 25.76 -33.17
CA GLY A 1116 -11.06 24.99 -31.94
C GLY A 1116 -12.54 24.67 -31.66
N GLY A 1117 -13.47 25.53 -32.07
CA GLY A 1117 -14.90 25.49 -31.72
C GLY A 1117 -15.87 25.06 -32.83
N LYS A 1118 -15.39 24.63 -34.01
CA LYS A 1118 -16.24 24.23 -35.16
C LYS A 1118 -16.35 22.71 -35.36
N GLY A 1119 -16.08 21.92 -34.32
CA GLY A 1119 -16.00 20.45 -34.41
C GLY A 1119 -14.67 19.95 -35.01
N PRO A 1120 -14.37 18.64 -34.95
CA PRO A 1120 -13.13 18.10 -35.47
C PRO A 1120 -13.06 18.22 -36.99
N LYS A 1121 -11.89 18.62 -37.51
CA LYS A 1121 -11.55 18.48 -38.94
C LYS A 1121 -10.83 17.15 -39.16
N GLN A 1122 -10.80 16.72 -40.41
CA GLN A 1122 -10.05 15.53 -40.82
C GLN A 1122 -8.76 15.93 -41.53
N VAL A 1123 -7.69 15.21 -41.22
CA VAL A 1123 -6.46 15.21 -42.02
C VAL A 1123 -6.00 13.77 -42.21
N THR A 1124 -5.56 13.44 -43.41
CA THR A 1124 -5.14 12.08 -43.76
C THR A 1124 -3.63 12.04 -44.00
N GLY A 1125 -2.96 11.10 -43.35
CA GLY A 1125 -1.57 10.73 -43.60
C GLY A 1125 -1.47 9.40 -44.32
N THR A 1126 -0.43 9.23 -45.12
CA THR A 1126 -0.06 7.95 -45.75
C THR A 1126 1.14 7.34 -45.05
N LEU A 1127 1.25 6.02 -45.09
CA LEU A 1127 2.49 5.36 -44.69
C LEU A 1127 3.60 5.67 -45.68
N ASP A 1128 4.82 5.89 -45.18
CA ASP A 1128 6.00 6.15 -46.03
C ASP A 1128 6.36 4.93 -46.89
N LYS A 1129 6.03 3.72 -46.40
CA LYS A 1129 6.17 2.43 -47.09
C LYS A 1129 5.19 1.41 -46.54
N PRO A 1130 4.85 0.33 -47.28
CA PRO A 1130 4.03 -0.76 -46.75
C PRO A 1130 4.68 -1.43 -45.53
N ILE A 1131 3.90 -1.64 -44.49
CA ILE A 1131 4.32 -2.32 -43.26
C ILE A 1131 3.30 -3.43 -42.97
N THR A 1132 3.79 -4.61 -42.60
CA THR A 1132 2.94 -5.78 -42.29
C THR A 1132 3.21 -6.25 -40.87
N GLY A 1133 2.27 -7.05 -40.34
CA GLY A 1133 2.35 -7.61 -39.00
C GLY A 1133 1.96 -6.61 -37.90
N LYS A 1134 2.02 -7.10 -36.65
CA LYS A 1134 1.60 -6.36 -35.46
C LYS A 1134 2.73 -5.51 -34.88
N HIS A 1135 2.42 -4.26 -34.55
CA HIS A 1135 3.34 -3.28 -33.97
C HIS A 1135 2.64 -2.45 -32.88
N ASP A 1136 3.40 -1.94 -31.92
CA ASP A 1136 2.91 -0.87 -31.05
C ASP A 1136 2.99 0.47 -31.79
N LEU A 1137 1.90 1.23 -31.83
CA LEU A 1137 1.74 2.44 -32.61
C LEU A 1137 1.60 3.66 -31.69
N TYR A 1138 2.50 4.62 -31.85
CA TYR A 1138 2.51 5.89 -31.12
C TYR A 1138 2.16 7.03 -32.07
N PHE A 1139 1.01 7.66 -31.87
CA PHE A 1139 0.57 8.84 -32.61
C PHE A 1139 0.89 10.08 -31.79
N ILE A 1140 1.93 10.82 -32.18
CA ILE A 1140 2.56 11.87 -31.36
C ILE A 1140 2.30 13.22 -31.99
N ILE A 1141 1.80 14.17 -31.21
CA ILE A 1141 1.65 15.56 -31.63
C ILE A 1141 3.01 16.26 -31.56
N VAL A 1142 3.43 16.87 -32.66
CA VAL A 1142 4.76 17.48 -32.80
C VAL A 1142 4.67 18.94 -33.24
N LYS A 1143 5.29 19.81 -32.44
CA LYS A 1143 5.68 21.18 -32.79
C LYS A 1143 6.94 21.52 -32.01
N ARG A 1144 8.08 21.59 -32.71
CA ARG A 1144 9.39 21.74 -32.06
C ARG A 1144 9.65 23.19 -31.64
N GLU A 1145 9.06 24.17 -32.33
CA GLU A 1145 9.19 25.59 -32.01
C GLU A 1145 8.14 26.04 -30.97
N LYS A 1146 8.58 26.77 -29.93
CA LYS A 1146 7.69 27.42 -28.95
C LYS A 1146 6.92 28.58 -29.64
N PRO A 1147 5.63 28.84 -29.31
CA PRO A 1147 4.81 28.12 -28.32
C PRO A 1147 4.37 26.75 -28.84
N ASN A 1148 4.62 25.72 -28.04
CA ASN A 1148 4.41 24.31 -28.35
C ASN A 1148 3.38 23.63 -27.43
N ASP A 1149 2.57 24.44 -26.75
CA ASP A 1149 1.46 24.03 -25.89
C ASP A 1149 0.10 24.18 -26.60
N LYS A 1150 -0.89 23.40 -26.14
CA LYS A 1150 -2.29 23.40 -26.60
C LYS A 1150 -2.42 23.28 -28.12
N LEU A 1151 -1.69 22.35 -28.72
CA LEU A 1151 -1.54 22.23 -30.17
C LEU A 1151 -2.80 21.69 -30.85
N ALA A 1152 -3.18 20.46 -30.51
CA ALA A 1152 -4.35 19.82 -31.10
C ALA A 1152 -4.96 18.78 -30.17
N ALA A 1153 -6.28 18.65 -30.20
CA ALA A 1153 -7.00 17.49 -29.66
C ALA A 1153 -7.15 16.47 -30.78
N LEU A 1154 -6.89 15.19 -30.50
CA LEU A 1154 -7.16 14.07 -31.40
C LEU A 1154 -8.36 13.32 -30.87
N SER A 1155 -9.51 13.38 -31.55
CA SER A 1155 -10.74 12.71 -31.09
C SER A 1155 -10.84 11.26 -31.55
N ALA A 1156 -10.38 10.96 -32.76
CA ALA A 1156 -10.36 9.59 -33.30
C ALA A 1156 -9.28 9.42 -34.37
N ILE A 1157 -8.87 8.18 -34.58
CA ILE A 1157 -7.93 7.74 -35.60
C ILE A 1157 -8.62 6.65 -36.41
N THR A 1158 -8.78 6.87 -37.71
CA THR A 1158 -9.38 5.91 -38.63
C THR A 1158 -8.29 5.25 -39.47
N PHE A 1159 -8.24 3.92 -39.43
CA PHE A 1159 -7.30 3.10 -40.19
C PHE A 1159 -7.87 2.82 -41.58
N ASN A 1160 -7.17 3.31 -42.61
CA ASN A 1160 -7.59 3.22 -44.00
C ASN A 1160 -6.93 2.01 -44.68
N GLU A 1161 -7.73 1.08 -45.21
CA GLU A 1161 -7.26 -0.11 -45.94
C GLU A 1161 -6.99 0.13 -47.43
#